data_AF-A0A2T3G3L7-F1
#
_entry.id   AF-A0A2T3G3L7-F1
#
_cell.length_a   1.000
_cell.length_b   1.000
_cell.length_c   1.000
_cell.angle_alpha   90.00
_cell.angle_beta   90.00
_cell.angle_gamma   90.00
#
_symmetry.space_group_name_H-M   'P 1'
#
loop_
_entity.id
_entity.type
_entity.pdbx_description
1 polymer ?
#
loop_
_entity_poly.entity_id
_entity_poly.type
_entity_poly.pdbx_seq_one_letter_code
_entity_poly.pdbx_strand_id
1 'polypeptide(L)'
;MDDLKRYEELVKTIEYHNDRYYNQDDPEISDYDYDMMMKELKKIEKDHPEYVTPNSPTQHVGGSAKREAGVLVRHRVPMLSLQDVFSKEEVQEFVESMQETLVDPVFIVEYKIDGLSMALRYENGDLTTAITRGDGIIQGEDVTVNARVIKDVKNKLKEPIEYLEVRGEVYMTNEAFDKVNEIQELNNKKTFANPRNCAAGTLRQLDSRITKQRNLSMFIFNIQDIRGKEITTHSQGYEYLKKQGMKVIDNYQICHSFEEVWKAIEMIGESRDQLGYDIDGAVVKIDSYEQRQQLGQTAKVPRWAVAYKYPPEEKETKLLDIELSVGRTGRITPTAIFEPVRLCGTTVSRATLHNQDFIDSLDVRIGDTIIVYKSGEIIPKVKGVNKDKRPADSVPYQIGNVCPVCGAPTYQEEGTVDIKCSNPTCPSKLVRNVVNFVGRDAMDIKGFGLSYVETLIDQGYIHDVSDIYTLKDKRQDLLDKKVIGLVKSTDNLLNAIEKSKENDATKILTALGISNIGKSAAKSLMKKFKTMDQLMNASYEQLIEVNDIGATSAQILIDYFKDEKNKEIIHKLENYGLKMEIEDTQSSSLLENMTFVVTGTLPTLSRKEAATLIENNGGKVSGSVSKKTTYLLAGENAGSKLAKAQSLNIPVLSEEMFMEMIKS
;
A
#
# COMPACT_ATOMS: atom_id res chain seq x y z
N MET A 1 -40.80 23.46 38.49
CA MET A 1 -40.86 22.78 37.17
C MET A 1 -40.83 21.30 37.46
N ASP A 2 -41.46 20.51 36.61
CA ASP A 2 -41.33 19.05 36.64
C ASP A 2 -39.84 18.70 36.49
N ASP A 3 -39.26 17.98 37.46
CA ASP A 3 -37.81 17.68 37.49
C ASP A 3 -37.37 16.95 36.21
N LEU A 4 -38.27 16.15 35.61
CA LEU A 4 -38.05 15.50 34.32
C LEU A 4 -37.93 16.51 33.16
N LYS A 5 -38.77 17.54 33.12
CA LYS A 5 -38.67 18.58 32.08
C LYS A 5 -37.38 19.39 32.20
N ARG A 6 -36.96 19.70 33.43
CA ARG A 6 -35.71 20.43 33.66
C ARG A 6 -34.49 19.58 33.28
N TYR A 7 -34.54 18.28 33.58
CA TYR A 7 -33.54 17.31 33.13
C TYR A 7 -33.41 17.28 31.59
N GLU A 8 -34.52 17.11 30.87
CA GLU A 8 -34.53 17.08 29.40
C GLU A 8 -33.98 18.37 28.78
N GLU A 9 -34.35 19.53 29.34
CA GLU A 9 -33.83 20.84 28.92
C GLU A 9 -32.32 20.97 29.14
N LEU A 10 -31.82 20.56 30.32
CA LEU A 10 -30.40 20.63 30.66
C LEU A 10 -29.56 19.71 29.77
N VAL A 11 -29.99 18.46 29.55
CA VAL A 11 -29.30 17.52 28.66
C VAL A 11 -29.15 18.11 27.27
N LYS A 12 -30.25 18.60 26.68
CA LYS A 12 -30.25 19.18 25.33
C LYS A 12 -29.37 20.43 25.23
N THR A 13 -29.42 21.30 26.23
CA THR A 13 -28.65 22.55 26.26
C THR A 13 -27.15 22.29 26.42
N ILE A 14 -26.78 21.35 27.29
CA ILE A 14 -25.39 20.95 27.51
C ILE A 14 -24.82 20.25 26.27
N GLU A 15 -25.57 19.36 25.61
CA GLU A 15 -25.15 18.72 24.35
C GLU A 15 -24.92 19.75 23.24
N TYR A 16 -25.81 20.74 23.11
CA TYR A 16 -25.67 21.84 22.16
C TYR A 16 -24.37 22.62 22.39
N HIS A 17 -24.09 23.01 23.64
CA HIS A 17 -22.85 23.73 23.95
C HIS A 17 -21.60 22.85 23.86
N ASN A 18 -21.70 21.54 24.13
CA ASN A 18 -20.62 20.60 23.89
C ASN A 18 -20.26 20.50 22.40
N ASP A 19 -21.24 20.44 21.50
CA ASP A 19 -20.96 20.45 20.06
C ASP A 19 -20.29 21.77 19.63
N ARG A 20 -20.79 22.91 20.11
CA ARG A 20 -20.21 24.23 19.83
C ARG A 20 -18.76 24.36 20.34
N TYR A 21 -18.50 23.90 21.56
CA TYR A 21 -17.18 23.98 22.20
C TYR A 21 -16.18 22.98 21.60
N TYR A 22 -16.54 21.70 21.48
CA TYR A 22 -15.58 20.65 21.09
C TYR A 22 -15.50 20.37 19.59
N ASN A 23 -16.56 20.63 18.82
CA ASN A 23 -16.63 20.27 17.40
C ASN A 23 -16.62 21.48 16.47
N GLN A 24 -17.09 22.64 16.93
CA GLN A 24 -17.20 23.85 16.11
C GLN A 24 -16.17 24.93 16.49
N ASP A 25 -15.43 24.76 17.60
CA ASP A 25 -14.48 25.74 18.15
C ASP A 25 -15.09 27.16 18.29
N ASP A 26 -16.40 27.24 18.62
CA ASP A 26 -17.20 28.49 18.68
C ASP A 26 -18.12 28.50 19.92
N PRO A 27 -17.58 28.60 21.15
CA PRO A 27 -18.36 28.52 22.37
C PRO A 27 -19.18 29.79 22.63
N GLU A 28 -20.48 29.63 22.91
CA GLU A 28 -21.43 30.73 23.16
C GLU A 28 -21.58 31.09 24.65
N ILE A 29 -21.14 30.22 25.54
CA ILE A 29 -21.28 30.38 27.00
C ILE A 29 -19.91 30.28 27.68
N SER A 30 -19.81 30.84 28.88
CA SER A 30 -18.60 30.74 29.67
C SER A 30 -18.45 29.36 30.32
N ASP A 31 -17.22 28.96 30.63
CA ASP A 31 -16.93 27.72 31.37
C ASP A 31 -17.67 27.68 32.73
N TYR A 32 -17.86 28.84 33.35
CA TYR A 32 -18.61 28.97 34.60
C TYR A 32 -20.09 28.59 34.42
N ASP A 33 -20.73 29.08 33.36
CA ASP A 33 -22.14 28.80 33.09
C ASP A 33 -22.35 27.32 32.73
N TYR A 34 -21.41 26.76 31.96
CA TYR A 34 -21.36 25.33 31.65
C TYR A 34 -21.25 24.48 32.93
N ASP A 35 -20.32 24.82 33.82
CA ASP A 35 -20.13 24.12 35.08
C ASP A 35 -21.35 24.20 36.01
N MET A 36 -22.07 25.33 36.00
CA MET A 36 -23.31 25.48 36.77
C MET A 36 -24.41 24.57 36.23
N MET A 37 -24.61 24.52 34.91
CA MET A 37 -25.57 23.60 34.29
C MET A 37 -25.19 22.13 34.55
N MET A 38 -23.90 21.80 34.50
CA MET A 38 -23.41 20.46 34.77
C MET A 38 -23.60 20.04 36.23
N LYS A 39 -23.41 20.96 37.18
CA LYS A 39 -23.70 20.72 38.60
C LYS A 39 -25.19 20.54 38.85
N GLU A 40 -26.03 21.32 38.17
CA GLU A 40 -27.49 21.19 38.25
C GLU A 40 -27.95 19.83 37.71
N LEU A 41 -27.45 19.42 36.54
CA LEU A 41 -27.75 18.11 35.94
C LEU A 41 -27.33 16.96 36.86
N LYS A 42 -26.11 16.99 37.40
CA LYS A 42 -25.62 15.99 38.37
C LYS A 42 -26.45 15.92 39.64
N LYS A 43 -27.03 17.03 40.08
CA LYS A 43 -27.92 17.07 41.24
C LYS A 43 -29.24 16.37 40.93
N ILE A 44 -29.84 16.67 39.77
CA ILE A 44 -31.10 16.04 39.35
C ILE A 44 -30.93 14.52 39.18
N GLU A 45 -29.83 14.09 38.55
CA GLU A 45 -29.53 12.65 38.39
C GLU A 45 -29.26 11.93 39.71
N LYS A 46 -28.72 12.62 40.71
CA LYS A 46 -28.52 12.07 42.04
C LYS A 46 -29.85 11.89 42.77
N ASP A 47 -30.76 12.85 42.61
CA ASP A 47 -32.06 12.86 43.29
C ASP A 47 -33.07 11.92 42.58
N HIS A 48 -32.90 11.67 41.26
CA HIS A 48 -33.73 10.77 40.43
C HIS A 48 -32.88 9.83 39.54
N PRO A 49 -32.30 8.75 40.11
CA PRO A 49 -31.45 7.82 39.36
C PRO A 49 -32.13 7.14 38.16
N GLU A 50 -33.46 7.03 38.15
CA GLU A 50 -34.26 6.46 37.07
C GLU A 50 -34.24 7.28 35.77
N TYR A 51 -33.83 8.56 35.83
CA TYR A 51 -33.73 9.43 34.64
C TYR A 51 -32.40 9.28 33.90
N VAL A 52 -31.39 8.69 34.54
CA VAL A 52 -30.04 8.55 33.97
C VAL A 52 -30.06 7.61 32.78
N THR A 53 -29.59 8.10 31.63
CA THR A 53 -29.39 7.28 30.44
C THR A 53 -27.89 7.13 30.13
N PRO A 54 -27.46 6.06 29.43
CA PRO A 54 -26.05 5.91 29.03
C PRO A 54 -25.49 7.07 28.20
N ASN A 55 -26.36 7.88 27.58
CA ASN A 55 -26.01 9.01 26.73
C ASN A 55 -26.01 10.37 27.47
N SER A 56 -26.30 10.39 28.78
CA SER A 56 -26.32 11.66 29.53
C SER A 56 -24.94 12.33 29.51
N PRO A 57 -24.85 13.68 29.36
CA PRO A 57 -23.60 14.43 29.41
C PRO A 57 -22.76 14.21 30.68
N THR A 58 -23.35 13.72 31.78
CA THR A 58 -22.60 13.40 33.01
C THR A 58 -21.85 12.07 32.94
N GLN A 59 -22.23 11.18 32.02
CA GLN A 59 -21.63 9.86 31.79
C GLN A 59 -20.48 9.90 30.78
N HIS A 60 -20.27 11.06 30.14
CA HIS A 60 -19.25 11.28 29.13
C HIS A 60 -18.41 12.51 29.50
N VAL A 61 -17.09 12.41 29.36
CA VAL A 61 -16.23 13.59 29.46
C VAL A 61 -16.27 14.29 28.10
N GLY A 62 -16.58 15.58 28.09
CA GLY A 62 -16.84 16.36 26.87
C GLY A 62 -15.72 16.28 25.82
N GLY A 63 -16.16 16.26 24.55
CA GLY A 63 -15.34 16.11 23.36
C GLY A 63 -15.11 14.64 23.01
N SER A 64 -15.57 14.21 21.83
CA SER A 64 -15.05 12.98 21.25
C SER A 64 -13.56 13.19 21.05
N ALA A 65 -12.72 12.55 21.88
CA ALA A 65 -11.28 12.52 21.68
C ALA A 65 -11.02 12.27 20.19
N LYS A 66 -10.25 13.15 19.54
CA LYS A 66 -9.90 12.96 18.13
C LYS A 66 -9.30 11.57 18.02
N ARG A 67 -10.00 10.69 17.30
CA ARG A 67 -9.60 9.28 17.15
C ARG A 67 -8.14 9.22 16.70
N GLU A 68 -7.41 8.24 17.20
CA GLU A 68 -6.11 7.92 16.65
C GLU A 68 -6.30 7.29 15.27
N ALA A 69 -5.63 7.83 14.26
CA ALA A 69 -5.64 7.24 12.93
C ALA A 69 -4.86 5.92 12.95
N GLY A 70 -5.43 4.88 12.37
CA GLY A 70 -4.71 3.64 12.08
C GLY A 70 -4.61 2.65 13.24
N VAL A 71 -5.61 2.61 14.14
CA VAL A 71 -5.75 1.51 15.12
C VAL A 71 -5.84 0.18 14.38
N LEU A 72 -4.96 -0.77 14.71
CA LEU A 72 -4.84 -2.04 14.01
C LEU A 72 -5.66 -3.13 14.71
N VAL A 73 -6.46 -3.86 13.94
CA VAL A 73 -7.30 -4.98 14.40
C VAL A 73 -6.96 -6.22 13.59
N ARG A 74 -6.82 -7.34 14.30
CA ARG A 74 -6.48 -8.63 13.68
C ARG A 74 -7.63 -9.16 12.81
N HIS A 75 -7.27 -9.72 11.66
CA HIS A 75 -8.19 -10.49 10.82
C HIS A 75 -8.44 -11.88 11.43
N ARG A 76 -9.72 -12.27 11.55
CA ARG A 76 -10.12 -13.63 11.93
C ARG A 76 -10.06 -14.56 10.73
N VAL A 77 -10.58 -14.08 9.59
CA VAL A 77 -10.45 -14.72 8.28
C VAL A 77 -9.52 -13.87 7.41
N PRO A 78 -8.41 -14.42 6.86
CA PRO A 78 -7.51 -13.67 5.98
C PRO A 78 -8.23 -13.07 4.77
N MET A 79 -7.99 -11.79 4.50
CA MET A 79 -8.51 -11.08 3.33
C MET A 79 -7.57 -11.24 2.12
N LEU A 80 -7.57 -12.45 1.56
CA LEU A 80 -6.77 -12.79 0.38
C LEU A 80 -7.17 -12.00 -0.88
N SER A 81 -6.25 -11.99 -1.86
CA SER A 81 -6.52 -11.53 -3.23
C SER A 81 -7.19 -12.64 -4.04
N LEU A 82 -7.66 -12.32 -5.25
CA LEU A 82 -8.05 -13.31 -6.25
C LEU A 82 -6.90 -13.55 -7.23
N GLN A 83 -6.91 -14.68 -7.92
CA GLN A 83 -6.01 -14.93 -9.06
C GLN A 83 -6.54 -14.18 -10.27
N ASP A 84 -5.72 -13.29 -10.84
CA ASP A 84 -6.08 -12.58 -12.06
C ASP A 84 -5.84 -13.48 -13.28
N VAL A 85 -6.80 -13.48 -14.22
CA VAL A 85 -6.73 -14.09 -15.54
C VAL A 85 -7.12 -13.04 -16.59
N PHE A 86 -6.52 -13.12 -17.78
CA PHE A 86 -6.58 -12.07 -18.81
C PHE A 86 -7.09 -12.58 -20.16
N SER A 87 -7.15 -13.89 -20.37
CA SER A 87 -7.62 -14.48 -21.62
C SER A 87 -8.84 -15.39 -21.42
N LYS A 88 -9.54 -15.66 -22.52
CA LYS A 88 -10.67 -16.59 -22.55
C LYS A 88 -10.21 -18.02 -22.23
N GLU A 89 -9.05 -18.38 -22.74
CA GLU A 89 -8.42 -19.68 -22.56
C GLU A 89 -8.06 -19.92 -21.09
N GLU A 90 -7.52 -18.93 -20.39
CA GLU A 90 -7.25 -19.05 -18.94
C GLU A 90 -8.52 -19.24 -18.11
N VAL A 91 -9.64 -18.61 -18.50
CA VAL A 91 -10.95 -18.85 -17.87
C VAL A 91 -11.45 -20.26 -18.17
N GLN A 92 -11.28 -20.73 -19.40
CA GLN A 92 -11.65 -22.07 -19.82
C GLN A 92 -10.89 -23.13 -19.02
N GLU A 93 -9.57 -23.00 -18.93
CA GLU A 93 -8.70 -23.90 -18.16
C GLU A 93 -9.14 -23.95 -16.68
N PHE A 94 -9.51 -22.81 -16.10
CA PHE A 94 -10.03 -22.78 -14.73
C PHE A 94 -11.35 -23.56 -14.60
N VAL A 95 -12.34 -23.31 -15.48
CA VAL A 95 -13.64 -23.98 -15.42
C VAL A 95 -13.51 -25.48 -15.65
N GLU A 96 -12.76 -25.90 -16.66
CA GLU A 96 -12.50 -27.31 -16.96
C GLU A 96 -11.79 -28.01 -15.80
N SER A 97 -10.76 -27.39 -15.22
CA SER A 97 -10.06 -27.93 -14.05
C SER A 97 -11.00 -28.13 -12.84
N MET A 98 -11.95 -27.21 -12.63
CA MET A 98 -12.95 -27.36 -11.57
C MET A 98 -13.93 -28.51 -11.87
N GLN A 99 -14.36 -28.65 -13.12
CA GLN A 99 -15.24 -29.74 -13.57
C GLN A 99 -14.58 -31.13 -13.53
N GLU A 100 -13.26 -31.20 -13.71
CA GLU A 100 -12.49 -32.44 -13.53
C GLU A 100 -12.32 -32.81 -12.05
N THR A 101 -12.21 -31.81 -11.18
CA THR A 101 -11.88 -32.00 -9.75
C THR A 101 -13.13 -32.20 -8.88
N LEU A 102 -14.25 -31.60 -9.26
CA LEU A 102 -15.48 -31.54 -8.48
C LEU A 102 -16.62 -32.26 -9.18
N VAL A 103 -17.54 -32.81 -8.40
CA VAL A 103 -18.80 -33.36 -8.94
C VAL A 103 -19.79 -32.22 -9.14
N ASP A 104 -20.26 -32.05 -10.37
CA ASP A 104 -21.28 -31.07 -10.78
C ASP A 104 -21.07 -29.65 -10.21
N PRO A 105 -19.90 -29.01 -10.40
CA PRO A 105 -19.66 -27.69 -9.84
C PRO A 105 -20.58 -26.63 -10.47
N VAL A 106 -21.12 -25.76 -9.62
CA VAL A 106 -21.89 -24.58 -10.02
C VAL A 106 -21.01 -23.35 -9.83
N PHE A 107 -21.02 -22.47 -10.82
CA PHE A 107 -20.24 -21.24 -10.83
C PHE A 107 -21.16 -20.03 -10.61
N ILE A 108 -20.66 -19.03 -9.88
CA ILE A 108 -21.24 -17.71 -9.76
C ILE A 108 -20.33 -16.73 -10.48
N VAL A 109 -20.88 -16.00 -11.44
CA VAL A 109 -20.19 -14.91 -12.15
C VAL A 109 -20.78 -13.58 -11.73
N GLU A 110 -19.94 -12.68 -11.24
CA GLU A 110 -20.40 -11.41 -10.65
C GLU A 110 -19.44 -10.25 -10.98
N TYR A 111 -19.93 -9.01 -10.82
CA TYR A 111 -19.14 -7.80 -11.04
C TYR A 111 -17.92 -7.73 -10.11
N LYS A 112 -16.73 -7.45 -10.68
CA LYS A 112 -15.55 -7.12 -9.88
C LYS A 112 -15.50 -5.61 -9.64
N ILE A 113 -16.07 -5.19 -8.52
CA ILE A 113 -16.17 -3.78 -8.14
C ILE A 113 -14.78 -3.19 -7.89
N ASP A 114 -14.49 -2.01 -8.46
CA ASP A 114 -13.24 -1.30 -8.21
C ASP A 114 -13.36 -0.40 -6.97
N GLY A 115 -12.90 -0.90 -5.81
CA GLY A 115 -13.00 -0.16 -4.57
C GLY A 115 -11.95 -0.53 -3.53
N LEU A 116 -12.38 -0.47 -2.26
CA LEU A 116 -11.60 -0.89 -1.11
C LEU A 116 -12.35 -1.94 -0.31
N SER A 117 -11.73 -3.10 -0.20
CA SER A 117 -12.25 -4.21 0.59
C SER A 117 -12.32 -3.89 2.09
N MET A 118 -13.46 -4.20 2.70
CA MET A 118 -13.74 -4.03 4.12
C MET A 118 -14.49 -5.26 4.66
N ALA A 119 -14.09 -5.72 5.85
CA ALA A 119 -14.80 -6.73 6.61
C ALA A 119 -15.71 -6.08 7.65
N LEU A 120 -16.90 -6.63 7.85
CA LEU A 120 -17.85 -6.25 8.89
C LEU A 120 -18.12 -7.47 9.79
N ARG A 121 -18.03 -7.28 11.10
CA ARG A 121 -18.33 -8.30 12.10
C ARG A 121 -19.57 -7.92 12.89
N TYR A 122 -20.48 -8.86 13.00
CA TYR A 122 -21.69 -8.74 13.79
C TYR A 122 -21.66 -9.81 14.88
N GLU A 123 -21.97 -9.41 16.11
CA GLU A 123 -22.13 -10.32 17.25
C GLU A 123 -23.54 -10.13 17.79
N ASN A 124 -24.29 -11.23 17.91
CA ASN A 124 -25.70 -11.20 18.33
C ASN A 124 -26.57 -10.21 17.53
N GLY A 125 -26.23 -10.01 16.25
CA GLY A 125 -26.91 -9.10 15.34
C GLY A 125 -26.45 -7.64 15.38
N ASP A 126 -25.63 -7.21 16.33
CA ASP A 126 -25.11 -5.83 16.37
C ASP A 126 -23.77 -5.74 15.64
N LEU A 127 -23.58 -4.71 14.79
CA LEU A 127 -22.28 -4.45 14.16
C LEU A 127 -21.27 -4.08 15.25
N THR A 128 -20.24 -4.89 15.45
CA THR A 128 -19.21 -4.67 16.48
C THR A 128 -17.94 -4.07 15.91
N THR A 129 -17.54 -4.48 14.70
CA THR A 129 -16.27 -4.02 14.11
C THR A 129 -16.35 -3.93 12.59
N ALA A 130 -15.73 -2.88 12.02
CA ALA A 130 -15.42 -2.80 10.60
C ALA A 130 -13.92 -2.60 10.39
N ILE A 131 -13.32 -3.40 9.52
CA ILE A 131 -11.85 -3.48 9.38
C ILE A 131 -11.48 -3.36 7.90
N THR A 132 -10.52 -2.49 7.59
CA THR A 132 -9.95 -2.41 6.22
C THR A 132 -9.08 -3.63 5.93
N ARG A 133 -8.72 -3.84 4.66
CA ARG A 133 -7.82 -4.95 4.30
C ARG A 133 -6.47 -4.92 5.02
N GLY A 134 -5.82 -3.76 5.16
CA GLY A 134 -4.45 -3.66 5.68
C GLY A 134 -3.45 -4.53 4.91
N ASP A 135 -2.73 -5.40 5.62
CA ASP A 135 -1.81 -6.38 5.01
C ASP A 135 -2.54 -7.62 4.43
N GLY A 136 -3.84 -7.73 4.68
CA GLY A 136 -4.73 -8.78 4.21
C GLY A 136 -4.57 -10.12 4.92
N ILE A 137 -3.63 -10.28 5.86
CA ILE A 137 -3.32 -11.56 6.50
C ILE A 137 -3.43 -11.44 8.01
N ILE A 138 -2.73 -10.48 8.61
CA ILE A 138 -2.61 -10.34 10.05
C ILE A 138 -3.60 -9.30 10.53
N GLN A 139 -3.57 -8.10 9.95
CA GLN A 139 -4.29 -6.96 10.52
C GLN A 139 -4.70 -5.92 9.50
N GLY A 140 -5.79 -5.22 9.83
CA GLY A 140 -6.30 -4.07 9.11
C GLY A 140 -6.58 -2.92 10.06
N GLU A 141 -6.96 -1.77 9.49
CA GLU A 141 -7.29 -0.59 10.28
C GLU A 141 -8.76 -0.64 10.72
N ASP A 142 -9.03 -0.30 11.97
CA ASP A 142 -10.39 -0.11 12.48
C ASP A 142 -11.02 1.13 11.83
N VAL A 143 -12.13 0.92 11.13
CA VAL A 143 -12.95 1.94 10.49
C VAL A 143 -14.40 1.85 10.91
N THR A 144 -14.70 1.22 12.06
CA THR A 144 -16.05 0.90 12.54
C THR A 144 -16.98 2.11 12.51
N VAL A 145 -16.57 3.23 13.13
CA VAL A 145 -17.43 4.43 13.20
C VAL A 145 -17.68 5.04 11.82
N ASN A 146 -16.73 4.91 10.89
CA ASN A 146 -16.88 5.40 9.52
C ASN A 146 -17.76 4.47 8.70
N ALA A 147 -17.68 3.15 8.92
CA ALA A 147 -18.58 2.18 8.32
C ALA A 147 -20.04 2.39 8.78
N ARG A 148 -20.27 2.71 10.06
CA ARG A 148 -21.63 2.96 10.61
C ARG A 148 -22.41 4.06 9.92
N VAL A 149 -21.74 5.01 9.27
CA VAL A 149 -22.37 6.14 8.56
C VAL A 149 -22.55 5.89 7.06
N ILE A 150 -22.07 4.74 6.54
CA ILE A 150 -22.31 4.31 5.17
C ILE A 150 -23.74 3.75 5.10
N LYS A 151 -24.59 4.33 4.24
CA LYS A 151 -26.02 3.98 4.13
C LYS A 151 -26.30 2.48 3.88
N ASP A 152 -25.39 1.81 3.19
CA ASP A 152 -25.51 0.40 2.80
C ASP A 152 -25.07 -0.55 3.93
N VAL A 153 -24.35 -0.04 4.93
CA VAL A 153 -23.93 -0.81 6.11
C VAL A 153 -25.07 -0.86 7.12
N LYS A 154 -25.38 -2.06 7.62
CA LYS A 154 -26.39 -2.24 8.66
C LYS A 154 -25.73 -2.16 10.03
N ASN A 155 -26.29 -1.35 10.91
CA ASN A 155 -25.84 -1.30 12.31
C ASN A 155 -26.40 -2.47 13.12
N LYS A 156 -27.57 -2.99 12.72
CA LYS A 156 -28.22 -4.16 13.30
C LYS A 156 -28.77 -5.08 12.21
N LEU A 157 -28.62 -6.38 12.40
CA LEU A 157 -29.28 -7.41 11.60
C LEU A 157 -30.76 -7.48 11.96
N LYS A 158 -31.60 -7.86 10.99
CA LYS A 158 -33.03 -8.10 11.24
C LYS A 158 -33.25 -9.42 11.97
N GLU A 159 -32.49 -10.45 11.61
CA GLU A 159 -32.41 -11.72 12.32
C GLU A 159 -31.08 -11.73 13.10
N PRO A 160 -31.12 -11.54 14.44
CA PRO A 160 -29.91 -11.62 15.24
C PRO A 160 -29.42 -13.07 15.27
N ILE A 161 -28.16 -13.27 14.91
CA ILE A 161 -27.45 -14.55 14.99
C ILE A 161 -26.18 -14.38 15.81
N GLU A 162 -25.66 -15.48 16.34
CA GLU A 162 -24.48 -15.48 17.23
C GLU A 162 -23.32 -14.70 16.63
N TYR A 163 -22.98 -15.00 15.37
CA TYR A 163 -21.87 -14.36 14.69
C TYR A 163 -22.07 -14.31 13.18
N LEU A 164 -21.69 -13.17 12.57
CA LEU A 164 -21.60 -13.02 11.13
C LEU A 164 -20.39 -12.15 10.77
N GLU A 165 -19.49 -12.67 9.94
CA GLU A 165 -18.43 -11.90 9.31
C GLU A 165 -18.68 -11.84 7.80
N VAL A 166 -18.90 -10.65 7.28
CA VAL A 166 -19.09 -10.42 5.84
C VAL A 166 -17.97 -9.56 5.28
N ARG A 167 -17.65 -9.80 4.02
CA ARG A 167 -16.70 -9.00 3.25
C ARG A 167 -17.43 -8.30 2.12
N GLY A 168 -17.16 -7.01 2.00
CA GLY A 168 -17.67 -6.20 0.93
C GLY A 168 -16.63 -5.25 0.36
N GLU A 169 -17.02 -4.56 -0.69
CA GLU A 169 -16.21 -3.54 -1.36
C GLU A 169 -16.87 -2.18 -1.13
N VAL A 170 -16.13 -1.28 -0.48
CA VAL A 170 -16.53 0.12 -0.33
C VAL A 170 -16.10 0.86 -1.59
N TYR A 171 -17.04 1.54 -2.21
CA TYR A 171 -16.83 2.27 -3.46
C TYR A 171 -17.55 3.62 -3.42
N MET A 172 -17.31 4.43 -4.44
CA MET A 172 -17.97 5.72 -4.63
C MET A 172 -18.62 5.73 -6.01
N THR A 173 -19.87 6.16 -6.10
CA THR A 173 -20.54 6.33 -7.38
C THR A 173 -19.95 7.52 -8.12
N ASN A 174 -20.10 7.53 -9.45
CA ASN A 174 -19.65 8.65 -10.29
C ASN A 174 -20.27 9.98 -9.81
N GLU A 175 -21.58 9.99 -9.54
CA GLU A 175 -22.29 11.16 -9.01
C GLU A 175 -21.74 11.63 -7.65
N ALA A 176 -21.44 10.71 -6.73
CA ALA A 176 -20.90 11.08 -5.42
C ALA A 176 -19.48 11.64 -5.56
N PHE A 177 -18.67 11.04 -6.44
CA PHE A 177 -17.31 11.51 -6.72
C PHE A 177 -17.29 12.91 -7.32
N ASP A 178 -18.15 13.16 -8.32
CA ASP A 178 -18.26 14.46 -8.98
C ASP A 178 -18.68 15.54 -7.97
N LYS A 179 -19.68 15.27 -7.12
CA LYS A 179 -20.08 16.19 -6.03
C LYS A 179 -18.95 16.48 -5.05
N VAL A 180 -18.16 15.47 -4.67
CA VAL A 180 -17.04 15.68 -3.76
C VAL A 180 -15.98 16.57 -4.41
N ASN A 181 -15.68 16.38 -5.69
CA ASN A 181 -14.72 17.21 -6.41
C ASN A 181 -15.24 18.63 -6.62
N GLU A 182 -16.51 18.82 -6.96
CA GLU A 182 -17.14 20.15 -7.06
C GLU A 182 -17.02 20.92 -5.73
N ILE A 183 -17.31 20.27 -4.60
CA ILE A 183 -17.13 20.86 -3.27
C ILE A 183 -15.65 21.18 -3.00
N GLN A 184 -14.71 20.35 -3.45
CA GLN A 184 -13.28 20.62 -3.29
C GLN A 184 -12.86 21.85 -4.11
N GLU A 185 -13.31 21.97 -5.36
CA GLU A 185 -13.03 23.10 -6.25
C GLU A 185 -13.59 24.41 -5.69
N LEU A 186 -14.87 24.42 -5.26
CA LEU A 186 -15.50 25.58 -4.63
C LEU A 186 -14.75 26.05 -3.37
N ASN A 187 -14.10 25.12 -2.67
CA ASN A 187 -13.29 25.41 -1.49
C ASN A 187 -11.80 25.66 -1.80
N ASN A 188 -11.41 25.79 -3.07
CA ASN A 188 -10.02 25.93 -3.53
C ASN A 188 -9.08 24.83 -2.99
N LYS A 189 -9.59 23.60 -2.85
CA LYS A 189 -8.85 22.41 -2.42
C LYS A 189 -8.51 21.54 -3.63
N LYS A 190 -7.46 20.73 -3.48
CA LYS A 190 -7.08 19.73 -4.49
C LYS A 190 -8.20 18.70 -4.68
N THR A 191 -8.58 18.46 -5.93
CA THR A 191 -9.53 17.42 -6.32
C THR A 191 -8.92 16.03 -6.20
N PHE A 192 -9.78 15.04 -6.03
CA PHE A 192 -9.40 13.63 -6.03
C PHE A 192 -9.24 13.12 -7.47
N ALA A 193 -8.23 12.27 -7.69
CA ALA A 193 -7.89 11.78 -9.03
C ALA A 193 -8.81 10.67 -9.54
N ASN A 194 -9.41 9.86 -8.65
CA ASN A 194 -10.38 8.83 -9.00
C ASN A 194 -11.30 8.48 -7.81
N PRO A 195 -12.45 7.84 -8.07
CA PRO A 195 -13.39 7.40 -7.04
C PRO A 195 -12.74 6.48 -6.00
N ARG A 196 -11.87 5.56 -6.40
CA ARG A 196 -11.19 4.61 -5.50
C ARG A 196 -10.34 5.29 -4.42
N ASN A 197 -9.49 6.22 -4.82
CA ASN A 197 -8.62 7.00 -3.93
C ASN A 197 -9.45 7.90 -3.03
N CYS A 198 -10.51 8.52 -3.58
CA CYS A 198 -11.44 9.30 -2.80
C CYS A 198 -12.12 8.44 -1.73
N ALA A 199 -12.60 7.25 -2.09
CA ALA A 199 -13.23 6.31 -1.17
C ALA A 199 -12.26 5.85 -0.07
N ALA A 200 -11.04 5.47 -0.45
CA ALA A 200 -9.99 5.03 0.48
C ALA A 200 -9.59 6.14 1.48
N GLY A 201 -9.47 7.39 1.03
CA GLY A 201 -9.19 8.53 1.91
C GLY A 201 -10.39 8.91 2.78
N THR A 202 -11.60 8.73 2.26
CA THR A 202 -12.86 9.03 2.96
C THR A 202 -13.15 8.04 4.08
N LEU A 203 -12.86 6.76 3.87
CA LEU A 203 -13.05 5.72 4.88
C LEU A 203 -12.09 5.88 6.07
N ARG A 204 -10.97 6.60 5.89
CA ARG A 204 -9.95 6.84 6.92
C ARG A 204 -10.03 8.22 7.58
N GLN A 205 -11.11 8.96 7.36
CA GLN A 205 -11.29 10.26 8.03
C GLN A 205 -11.43 10.07 9.53
N LEU A 206 -10.79 10.94 10.32
CA LEU A 206 -10.97 10.93 11.77
C LEU A 206 -12.40 11.34 12.16
N ASP A 207 -12.98 12.25 11.38
CA ASP A 207 -14.36 12.70 11.54
C ASP A 207 -15.28 11.93 10.58
N SER A 208 -16.18 11.12 11.14
CA SER A 208 -17.15 10.33 10.37
C SER A 208 -18.22 11.19 9.69
N ARG A 209 -18.41 12.46 10.09
CA ARG A 209 -19.31 13.39 9.40
C ARG A 209 -18.84 13.65 7.98
N ILE A 210 -17.52 13.70 7.76
CA ILE A 210 -16.92 13.80 6.41
C ILE A 210 -17.24 12.54 5.61
N THR A 211 -17.11 11.35 6.21
CA THR A 211 -17.48 10.08 5.55
C THR A 211 -18.96 10.07 5.15
N LYS A 212 -19.85 10.53 6.05
CA LYS A 212 -21.28 10.63 5.78
C LYS A 212 -21.58 11.60 4.63
N GLN A 213 -20.95 12.78 4.63
CA GLN A 213 -21.14 13.79 3.58
C GLN A 213 -20.70 13.29 2.20
N ARG A 214 -19.60 12.54 2.12
CA ARG A 214 -19.04 12.02 0.87
C ARG A 214 -19.78 10.79 0.32
N ASN A 215 -20.83 10.33 1.01
CA ASN A 215 -21.83 9.38 0.51
C ASN A 215 -21.23 8.09 -0.11
N LEU A 216 -20.31 7.44 0.63
CA LEU A 216 -19.79 6.13 0.23
C LEU A 216 -20.92 5.11 0.09
N SER A 217 -20.71 4.12 -0.78
CA SER A 217 -21.59 2.97 -0.97
C SER A 217 -20.81 1.68 -0.75
N MET A 218 -21.51 0.59 -0.45
CA MET A 218 -20.88 -0.71 -0.21
C MET A 218 -21.71 -1.84 -0.81
N PHE A 219 -21.03 -2.77 -1.47
CA PHE A 219 -21.60 -4.06 -1.84
C PHE A 219 -20.98 -5.17 -0.99
N ILE A 220 -21.80 -6.05 -0.44
CA ILE A 220 -21.34 -7.29 0.20
C ILE A 220 -21.18 -8.36 -0.88
N PHE A 221 -20.00 -8.99 -0.94
CA PHE A 221 -19.69 -9.98 -1.97
C PHE A 221 -19.27 -11.35 -1.43
N ASN A 222 -19.15 -11.50 -0.11
CA ASN A 222 -18.87 -12.81 0.49
C ASN A 222 -19.25 -12.85 1.98
N ILE A 223 -19.83 -13.98 2.41
CA ILE A 223 -19.83 -14.38 3.82
C ILE A 223 -18.48 -15.06 4.09
N GLN A 224 -17.77 -14.63 5.13
CA GLN A 224 -16.47 -15.19 5.52
C GLN A 224 -16.61 -16.21 6.65
N ASP A 225 -17.50 -15.93 7.60
CA ASP A 225 -17.79 -16.80 8.73
C ASP A 225 -19.22 -16.53 9.22
N ILE A 226 -19.89 -17.56 9.72
CA ILE A 226 -21.26 -17.49 10.22
C ILE A 226 -21.46 -18.55 11.31
N ARG A 227 -22.06 -18.16 12.44
CA ARG A 227 -22.44 -19.06 13.54
C ARG A 227 -23.88 -18.79 13.97
N GLY A 228 -24.59 -19.86 14.32
CA GLY A 228 -26.02 -19.82 14.64
C GLY A 228 -26.96 -19.93 13.43
N LYS A 229 -26.42 -20.10 12.21
CA LYS A 229 -27.22 -20.37 11.00
C LYS A 229 -26.40 -21.18 10.01
N GLU A 230 -27.05 -22.15 9.37
CA GLU A 230 -26.43 -22.96 8.31
C GLU A 230 -26.74 -22.36 6.94
N ILE A 231 -25.70 -22.17 6.12
CA ILE A 231 -25.77 -21.71 4.74
C ILE A 231 -24.78 -22.57 3.94
N THR A 232 -25.26 -23.26 2.91
CA THR A 232 -24.44 -24.25 2.18
C THR A 232 -23.86 -23.71 0.87
N THR A 233 -24.51 -22.70 0.26
CA THR A 233 -24.04 -22.08 -0.99
C THR A 233 -23.93 -20.57 -0.90
N HIS A 234 -23.09 -20.01 -1.77
CA HIS A 234 -22.88 -18.58 -1.91
C HIS A 234 -24.13 -17.83 -2.36
N SER A 235 -24.86 -18.42 -3.31
CA SER A 235 -26.17 -17.95 -3.78
C SER A 235 -27.20 -17.88 -2.65
N GLN A 236 -27.29 -18.90 -1.78
CA GLN A 236 -28.12 -18.87 -0.57
C GLN A 236 -27.65 -17.78 0.41
N GLY A 237 -26.33 -17.59 0.54
CA GLY A 237 -25.73 -16.53 1.33
C GLY A 237 -26.19 -15.14 0.89
N TYR A 238 -26.19 -14.86 -0.41
CA TYR A 238 -26.71 -13.60 -0.96
C TYR A 238 -28.19 -13.40 -0.66
N GLU A 239 -29.02 -14.42 -0.81
CA GLU A 239 -30.44 -14.33 -0.46
C GLU A 239 -30.66 -14.06 1.03
N TYR A 240 -29.84 -14.66 1.91
CA TYR A 240 -29.86 -14.36 3.33
C TYR A 240 -29.46 -12.90 3.62
N LEU A 241 -28.37 -12.41 3.02
CA LEU A 241 -27.89 -11.04 3.21
C LEU A 241 -28.90 -10.00 2.70
N LYS A 242 -29.57 -10.27 1.57
CA LYS A 242 -30.69 -9.45 1.06
C LYS A 242 -31.84 -9.40 2.07
N LYS A 243 -32.20 -10.52 2.70
CA LYS A 243 -33.24 -10.55 3.76
C LYS A 243 -32.85 -9.68 4.96
N GLN A 244 -31.57 -9.66 5.35
CA GLN A 244 -31.03 -8.73 6.36
C GLN A 244 -31.05 -7.25 5.91
N GLY A 245 -31.36 -6.98 4.64
CA GLY A 245 -31.40 -5.66 4.04
C GLY A 245 -30.02 -5.16 3.60
N MET A 246 -29.01 -6.01 3.57
CA MET A 246 -27.69 -5.66 3.06
C MET A 246 -27.71 -5.59 1.53
N LYS A 247 -26.92 -4.66 0.99
CA LYS A 247 -26.73 -4.52 -0.45
C LYS A 247 -25.68 -5.54 -0.91
N VAL A 248 -26.08 -6.51 -1.72
CA VAL A 248 -25.18 -7.51 -2.33
C VAL A 248 -24.95 -7.18 -3.80
N ILE A 249 -23.99 -7.84 -4.46
CA ILE A 249 -23.79 -7.66 -5.90
C ILE A 249 -25.06 -8.08 -6.65
N ASP A 250 -25.62 -7.15 -7.41
CA ASP A 250 -26.81 -7.38 -8.23
C ASP A 250 -26.44 -8.09 -9.54
N ASN A 251 -27.41 -8.76 -10.18
CA ASN A 251 -27.27 -9.42 -11.49
C ASN A 251 -26.14 -10.46 -11.62
N TYR A 252 -25.72 -11.09 -10.52
CA TYR A 252 -24.84 -12.26 -10.61
C TYR A 252 -25.51 -13.39 -11.40
N GLN A 253 -24.71 -14.15 -12.15
CA GLN A 253 -25.18 -15.27 -12.96
C GLN A 253 -24.78 -16.58 -12.30
N ILE A 254 -25.72 -17.52 -12.27
CA ILE A 254 -25.46 -18.91 -11.88
C ILE A 254 -25.20 -19.67 -13.18
N CYS A 255 -24.05 -20.33 -13.26
CA CYS A 255 -23.55 -20.97 -14.47
C CYS A 255 -23.13 -22.41 -14.19
N HIS A 256 -23.36 -23.31 -15.14
CA HIS A 256 -23.06 -24.74 -15.06
C HIS A 256 -22.00 -25.20 -16.06
N SER A 257 -21.67 -24.36 -17.05
CA SER A 257 -20.65 -24.66 -18.07
C SER A 257 -19.75 -23.47 -18.36
N PHE A 258 -18.64 -23.72 -19.06
CA PHE A 258 -17.75 -22.66 -19.53
C PHE A 258 -18.46 -21.66 -20.44
N GLU A 259 -19.34 -22.12 -21.33
CA GLU A 259 -20.09 -21.26 -22.25
C GLU A 259 -20.99 -20.29 -21.51
N GLU A 260 -21.66 -20.74 -20.44
CA GLU A 260 -22.47 -19.88 -19.58
C GLU A 260 -21.61 -18.88 -18.80
N VAL A 261 -20.49 -19.33 -18.25
CA VAL A 261 -19.52 -18.46 -17.55
C VAL A 261 -18.99 -17.38 -18.48
N TRP A 262 -18.57 -17.76 -19.69
CA TRP A 262 -18.02 -16.83 -20.66
C TRP A 262 -19.06 -15.81 -21.13
N LYS A 263 -20.28 -16.27 -21.42
CA LYS A 263 -21.39 -15.38 -21.79
C LYS A 263 -21.71 -14.38 -20.68
N ALA A 264 -21.64 -14.79 -19.41
CA ALA A 264 -21.82 -13.88 -18.28
C ALA A 264 -20.68 -12.85 -18.19
N ILE A 265 -19.43 -13.25 -18.44
CA ILE A 265 -18.28 -12.34 -18.51
C ILE A 265 -18.45 -11.32 -19.66
N GLU A 266 -18.91 -11.75 -20.84
CA GLU A 266 -19.14 -10.84 -21.97
C GLU A 266 -20.24 -9.82 -21.65
N MET A 267 -21.37 -10.27 -21.11
CA MET A 267 -22.47 -9.40 -20.68
C MET A 267 -22.04 -8.37 -19.62
N ILE A 268 -21.19 -8.77 -18.66
CA ILE A 268 -20.62 -7.83 -17.69
C ILE A 268 -19.72 -6.81 -18.40
N GLY A 269 -18.92 -7.25 -19.37
CA GLY A 269 -18.02 -6.39 -20.14
C GLY A 269 -18.77 -5.32 -20.95
N GLU A 270 -19.87 -5.70 -21.59
CA GLU A 270 -20.71 -4.82 -22.39
C GLU A 270 -21.49 -3.78 -21.56
N SER A 271 -21.80 -4.09 -20.30
CA SER A 271 -22.57 -3.21 -19.42
C SER A 271 -21.71 -2.19 -18.65
N ARG A 272 -20.38 -2.25 -18.76
CA ARG A 272 -19.43 -1.40 -18.00
C ARG A 272 -19.76 0.09 -18.05
N ASP A 273 -20.03 0.62 -19.23
CA ASP A 273 -20.28 2.06 -19.45
C ASP A 273 -21.65 2.53 -18.93
N GLN A 274 -22.54 1.59 -18.57
CA GLN A 274 -23.89 1.89 -18.09
C GLN A 274 -23.95 1.94 -16.55
N LEU A 275 -22.90 1.48 -15.87
CA LEU A 275 -22.86 1.43 -14.41
C LEU A 275 -22.53 2.82 -13.83
N GLY A 276 -23.20 3.19 -12.75
CA GLY A 276 -22.91 4.42 -11.99
C GLY A 276 -21.63 4.33 -11.14
N TYR A 277 -20.78 3.33 -11.37
CA TYR A 277 -19.56 3.03 -10.64
C TYR A 277 -18.60 2.19 -11.49
N ASP A 278 -17.32 2.26 -11.15
CA ASP A 278 -16.27 1.55 -11.90
C ASP A 278 -16.22 0.05 -11.53
N ILE A 279 -16.04 -0.80 -12.55
CA ILE A 279 -15.70 -2.22 -12.41
C ILE A 279 -14.44 -2.53 -13.21
N ASP A 280 -13.61 -3.42 -12.65
CA ASP A 280 -12.30 -3.75 -13.19
C ASP A 280 -12.22 -5.19 -13.76
N GLY A 281 -13.37 -5.87 -13.86
CA GLY A 281 -13.43 -7.27 -14.26
C GLY A 281 -14.73 -7.96 -13.91
N ALA A 282 -14.71 -9.27 -14.07
CA ALA A 282 -15.71 -10.20 -13.54
C ALA A 282 -15.02 -11.21 -12.60
N VAL A 283 -15.72 -11.67 -11.57
CA VAL A 283 -15.23 -12.72 -10.68
C VAL A 283 -16.02 -13.99 -10.94
N VAL A 284 -15.32 -15.09 -11.17
CA VAL A 284 -15.89 -16.43 -11.27
C VAL A 284 -15.58 -17.19 -9.98
N LYS A 285 -16.60 -17.73 -9.32
CA LYS A 285 -16.48 -18.44 -8.03
C LYS A 285 -17.26 -19.75 -8.05
N ILE A 286 -16.79 -20.77 -7.34
CA ILE A 286 -17.62 -21.95 -7.02
C ILE A 286 -18.75 -21.56 -6.06
N ASP A 287 -19.98 -22.02 -6.28
CA ASP A 287 -21.14 -21.67 -5.46
C ASP A 287 -21.12 -22.40 -4.09
N SER A 288 -20.82 -23.70 -4.07
CA SER A 288 -20.85 -24.53 -2.86
C SER A 288 -19.72 -24.21 -1.88
N TYR A 289 -20.04 -23.93 -0.61
CA TYR A 289 -19.04 -23.69 0.42
C TYR A 289 -18.24 -24.95 0.79
N GLU A 290 -18.86 -26.14 0.71
CA GLU A 290 -18.17 -27.41 0.92
C GLU A 290 -17.10 -27.64 -0.15
N GLN A 291 -17.43 -27.42 -1.42
CA GLN A 291 -16.46 -27.50 -2.51
C GLN A 291 -15.33 -26.46 -2.37
N ARG A 292 -15.64 -25.25 -1.91
CA ARG A 292 -14.61 -24.23 -1.59
C ARG A 292 -13.66 -24.70 -0.48
N GLN A 293 -14.17 -25.38 0.55
CA GLN A 293 -13.34 -25.97 1.61
C GLN A 293 -12.45 -27.09 1.08
N GLN A 294 -12.99 -27.98 0.24
CA GLN A 294 -12.23 -29.05 -0.41
C GLN A 294 -11.07 -28.50 -1.26
N LEU A 295 -11.32 -27.45 -2.04
CA LEU A 295 -10.29 -26.80 -2.86
C LEU A 295 -9.27 -26.02 -2.04
N GLY A 296 -9.71 -25.39 -0.94
CA GLY A 296 -8.88 -24.57 -0.08
C GLY A 296 -8.28 -23.36 -0.80
N GLN A 297 -7.09 -22.95 -0.37
CA GLN A 297 -6.43 -21.74 -0.84
C GLN A 297 -4.90 -21.89 -0.88
N THR A 298 -4.25 -21.02 -1.61
CA THR A 298 -2.79 -20.84 -1.57
C THR A 298 -2.43 -19.78 -0.52
N ALA A 299 -1.13 -19.43 -0.41
CA ALA A 299 -0.69 -18.36 0.47
C ALA A 299 -1.22 -16.96 0.09
N LYS A 300 -1.79 -16.77 -1.11
CA LYS A 300 -2.19 -15.45 -1.62
C LYS A 300 -3.61 -15.39 -2.18
N VAL A 301 -4.10 -16.50 -2.73
CA VAL A 301 -5.36 -16.55 -3.48
C VAL A 301 -6.14 -17.85 -3.19
N PRO A 302 -7.48 -17.81 -3.14
CA PRO A 302 -8.31 -19.02 -3.09
C PRO A 302 -8.20 -19.81 -4.39
N ARG A 303 -8.34 -21.13 -4.34
CA ARG A 303 -8.34 -21.99 -5.55
C ARG A 303 -9.72 -22.10 -6.21
N TRP A 304 -10.75 -21.66 -5.51
CA TRP A 304 -12.15 -21.75 -5.92
C TRP A 304 -12.68 -20.49 -6.63
N ALA A 305 -11.81 -19.50 -6.89
CA ALA A 305 -12.21 -18.27 -7.58
C ALA A 305 -11.07 -17.63 -8.39
N VAL A 306 -11.45 -17.07 -9.54
CA VAL A 306 -10.58 -16.27 -10.42
C VAL A 306 -11.23 -14.93 -10.74
N ALA A 307 -10.41 -13.92 -11.00
CA ALA A 307 -10.82 -12.61 -11.45
C ALA A 307 -10.42 -12.43 -12.92
N TYR A 308 -11.40 -12.45 -13.82
CA TYR A 308 -11.16 -12.09 -15.21
C TYR A 308 -11.03 -10.56 -15.32
N LYS A 309 -9.85 -10.12 -15.75
CA LYS A 309 -9.52 -8.72 -15.97
C LYS A 309 -9.76 -8.36 -17.42
N TYR A 310 -10.67 -7.42 -17.67
CA TYR A 310 -10.86 -6.92 -19.03
C TYR A 310 -9.57 -6.26 -19.54
N PRO A 311 -9.28 -6.37 -20.86
CA PRO A 311 -8.18 -5.65 -21.46
C PRO A 311 -8.21 -4.17 -21.07
N PRO A 312 -7.04 -3.57 -20.77
CA PRO A 312 -6.98 -2.19 -20.35
C PRO A 312 -7.58 -1.29 -21.43
N GLU A 313 -8.36 -0.30 -21.00
CA GLU A 313 -8.90 0.71 -21.90
C GLU A 313 -7.74 1.38 -22.65
N GLU A 314 -7.83 1.41 -23.98
CA GLU A 314 -6.86 2.10 -24.84
C GLU A 314 -7.51 3.39 -25.32
N LYS A 315 -6.79 4.51 -25.17
CA LYS A 315 -7.22 5.80 -25.71
C LYS A 315 -6.13 6.38 -26.59
N GLU A 316 -6.57 7.04 -27.64
CA GLU A 316 -5.72 7.91 -28.42
C GLU A 316 -5.64 9.29 -27.77
N THR A 317 -4.45 9.88 -27.75
CA THR A 317 -4.21 11.25 -27.30
C THR A 317 -3.04 11.85 -28.04
N LYS A 318 -2.96 13.18 -28.13
CA LYS A 318 -1.88 13.87 -28.82
C LYS A 318 -0.66 14.04 -27.91
N LEU A 319 0.51 13.61 -28.39
CA LEU A 319 1.79 13.86 -27.74
C LEU A 319 2.16 15.32 -27.90
N LEU A 320 2.30 16.02 -26.78
CA LEU A 320 2.62 17.44 -26.72
C LEU A 320 4.13 17.67 -26.63
N ASP A 321 4.82 16.89 -25.80
CA ASP A 321 6.26 17.05 -25.56
C ASP A 321 6.88 15.77 -24.98
N ILE A 322 8.21 15.70 -24.94
CA ILE A 322 8.96 14.67 -24.23
C ILE A 322 9.91 15.34 -23.23
N GLU A 323 9.58 15.23 -21.95
CA GLU A 323 10.37 15.77 -20.84
C GLU A 323 11.49 14.80 -20.45
N LEU A 324 12.72 15.29 -20.35
CA LEU A 324 13.87 14.50 -19.95
C LEU A 324 14.20 14.72 -18.48
N SER A 325 14.30 13.63 -17.72
CA SER A 325 14.69 13.66 -16.31
C SER A 325 15.99 12.90 -16.08
N VAL A 326 16.79 13.33 -15.09
CA VAL A 326 18.07 12.69 -14.75
C VAL A 326 17.92 11.93 -13.43
N GLY A 327 18.16 10.63 -13.47
CA GLY A 327 18.14 9.74 -12.30
C GLY A 327 19.41 9.80 -11.46
N ARG A 328 19.41 9.07 -10.32
CA ARG A 328 20.55 8.98 -9.37
C ARG A 328 21.87 8.61 -10.03
N THR A 329 21.83 7.62 -10.92
CA THR A 329 22.99 7.11 -11.65
C THR A 329 23.37 7.98 -12.84
N GLY A 330 22.71 9.13 -13.02
CA GLY A 330 22.87 9.98 -14.19
C GLY A 330 22.05 9.54 -15.41
N ARG A 331 21.34 8.41 -15.34
CA ARG A 331 20.47 7.95 -16.43
C ARG A 331 19.45 9.00 -16.82
N ILE A 332 19.37 9.32 -18.11
CA ILE A 332 18.36 10.19 -18.69
C ILE A 332 17.13 9.36 -19.03
N THR A 333 15.98 9.70 -18.47
CA THR A 333 14.72 8.99 -18.67
C THR A 333 13.70 9.92 -19.37
N PRO A 334 13.29 9.60 -20.60
CA PRO A 334 12.27 10.35 -21.33
C PRO A 334 10.86 10.04 -20.82
N THR A 335 10.05 11.09 -20.66
CA THR A 335 8.64 10.99 -20.27
C THR A 335 7.78 11.71 -21.30
N ALA A 336 6.88 10.96 -21.94
CA ALA A 336 5.86 11.51 -22.82
C ALA A 336 4.90 12.41 -22.03
N ILE A 337 4.69 13.64 -22.50
CA ILE A 337 3.69 14.59 -22.05
C ILE A 337 2.64 14.70 -23.14
N PHE A 338 1.39 14.41 -22.83
CA PHE A 338 0.31 14.36 -23.81
C PHE A 338 -0.96 15.01 -23.29
N GLU A 339 -1.90 15.29 -24.21
CA GLU A 339 -3.19 15.87 -23.85
C GLU A 339 -3.91 15.00 -22.80
N PRO A 340 -4.42 15.58 -21.70
CA PRO A 340 -5.04 14.82 -20.63
C PRO A 340 -6.18 13.93 -21.15
N VAL A 341 -6.09 12.63 -20.89
CA VAL A 341 -7.10 11.66 -21.31
C VAL A 341 -7.58 10.83 -20.12
N ARG A 342 -8.88 10.52 -20.09
CA ARG A 342 -9.48 9.69 -19.04
C ARG A 342 -9.28 8.22 -19.41
N LEU A 343 -8.57 7.49 -18.55
CA LEU A 343 -8.27 6.07 -18.64
C LEU A 343 -8.55 5.41 -17.28
N CYS A 344 -9.41 4.39 -17.26
CA CYS A 344 -9.77 3.65 -16.05
C CYS A 344 -10.14 4.61 -14.89
N GLY A 345 -11.08 5.53 -15.15
CA GLY A 345 -11.58 6.48 -14.15
C GLY A 345 -10.64 7.63 -13.73
N THR A 346 -9.37 7.61 -14.15
CA THR A 346 -8.41 8.72 -13.87
C THR A 346 -8.03 9.49 -15.12
N THR A 347 -7.76 10.79 -14.97
CA THR A 347 -7.09 11.57 -16.00
C THR A 347 -5.57 11.33 -15.96
N VAL A 348 -4.98 10.98 -17.09
CA VAL A 348 -3.54 10.79 -17.28
C VAL A 348 -3.03 11.71 -18.38
N SER A 349 -1.84 12.26 -18.19
CA SER A 349 -1.18 13.16 -19.15
C SER A 349 0.31 12.89 -19.31
N ARG A 350 0.82 11.84 -18.63
CA ARG A 350 2.24 11.50 -18.59
C ARG A 350 2.45 10.00 -18.63
N ALA A 351 3.43 9.53 -19.39
CA ALA A 351 3.86 8.13 -19.43
C ALA A 351 5.36 8.02 -19.72
N THR A 352 6.03 7.02 -19.16
CA THR A 352 7.47 6.78 -19.42
C THR A 352 7.67 6.25 -20.84
N LEU A 353 8.72 6.72 -21.51
CA LEU A 353 9.21 6.20 -22.79
C LEU A 353 10.48 5.36 -22.62
N HIS A 354 10.85 5.01 -21.39
CA HIS A 354 11.99 4.14 -21.05
C HIS A 354 13.37 4.68 -21.45
N ASN A 355 13.72 4.71 -22.73
CA ASN A 355 15.02 5.10 -23.30
C ASN A 355 14.88 5.44 -24.81
N GLN A 356 15.99 5.80 -25.46
CA GLN A 356 16.02 6.13 -26.89
C GLN A 356 15.56 4.95 -27.76
N ASP A 357 16.06 3.73 -27.49
CA ASP A 357 15.70 2.54 -28.27
C ASP A 357 14.19 2.27 -28.26
N PHE A 358 13.51 2.49 -27.14
CA PHE A 358 12.05 2.34 -27.05
C PHE A 358 11.33 3.41 -27.89
N ILE A 359 11.80 4.66 -27.86
CA ILE A 359 11.30 5.75 -28.73
C ILE A 359 11.45 5.39 -30.20
N ASP A 360 12.63 4.88 -30.58
CA ASP A 360 12.94 4.50 -31.96
C ASP A 360 12.11 3.29 -32.42
N SER A 361 11.93 2.29 -31.55
CA SER A 361 11.15 1.08 -31.85
C SER A 361 9.68 1.38 -32.18
N LEU A 362 9.13 2.42 -31.55
CA LEU A 362 7.76 2.89 -31.77
C LEU A 362 7.70 4.05 -32.79
N ASP A 363 8.85 4.59 -33.21
CA ASP A 363 9.01 5.79 -34.04
C ASP A 363 8.18 6.97 -33.49
N VAL A 364 8.33 7.26 -32.19
CA VAL A 364 7.56 8.32 -31.51
C VAL A 364 8.08 9.70 -31.87
N ARG A 365 7.17 10.60 -32.25
CA ARG A 365 7.47 11.99 -32.64
C ARG A 365 6.59 12.98 -31.90
N ILE A 366 7.13 14.13 -31.53
CA ILE A 366 6.32 15.21 -30.94
C ILE A 366 5.20 15.60 -31.92
N GLY A 367 3.97 15.71 -31.42
CA GLY A 367 2.77 15.96 -32.22
C GLY A 367 2.03 14.70 -32.68
N ASP A 368 2.61 13.50 -32.53
CA ASP A 368 1.95 12.24 -32.90
C ASP A 368 0.67 12.00 -32.09
N THR A 369 -0.29 11.30 -32.69
CA THR A 369 -1.38 10.69 -31.93
C THR A 369 -0.89 9.35 -31.38
N ILE A 370 -0.69 9.27 -30.06
CA ILE A 370 -0.21 8.08 -29.36
C ILE A 370 -1.38 7.29 -28.78
N ILE A 371 -1.22 5.98 -28.72
CA ILE A 371 -2.15 5.07 -28.04
C ILE A 371 -1.61 4.82 -26.65
N VAL A 372 -2.38 5.22 -25.63
CA VAL A 372 -2.03 5.07 -24.22
C VAL A 372 -3.00 4.10 -23.53
N TYR A 373 -2.46 3.35 -22.58
CA TYR A 373 -3.22 2.41 -21.75
C TYR A 373 -2.64 2.38 -20.34
N LYS A 374 -3.31 1.71 -19.40
CA LYS A 374 -2.78 1.47 -18.07
C LYS A 374 -2.42 0.01 -17.83
N SER A 375 -1.18 -0.22 -17.43
CA SER A 375 -0.73 -1.52 -16.93
C SER A 375 -1.27 -1.74 -15.52
N GLY A 376 -2.06 -2.81 -15.34
CA GLY A 376 -2.72 -3.13 -14.07
C GLY A 376 -3.62 -2.01 -13.56
N GLU A 377 -4.22 -1.22 -14.47
CA GLU A 377 -5.13 -0.09 -14.18
C GLU A 377 -4.51 1.08 -13.38
N ILE A 378 -3.20 1.02 -13.12
CA ILE A 378 -2.47 2.01 -12.32
C ILE A 378 -1.49 2.80 -13.17
N ILE A 379 -0.56 2.13 -13.87
CA ILE A 379 0.61 2.79 -14.48
C ILE A 379 0.36 3.08 -15.96
N PRO A 380 0.31 4.36 -16.39
CA PRO A 380 0.15 4.70 -17.81
C PRO A 380 1.36 4.29 -18.63
N LYS A 381 1.11 3.74 -19.82
CA LYS A 381 2.13 3.33 -20.79
C LYS A 381 1.72 3.76 -22.19
N VAL A 382 2.72 4.05 -23.03
CA VAL A 382 2.53 4.24 -24.47
C VAL A 382 2.62 2.88 -25.14
N LYS A 383 1.56 2.47 -25.86
CA LYS A 383 1.53 1.22 -26.64
C LYS A 383 2.17 1.40 -28.01
N GLY A 384 1.93 2.55 -28.63
CA GLY A 384 2.43 2.86 -29.97
C GLY A 384 1.87 4.16 -30.50
N VAL A 385 2.17 4.44 -31.76
CA VAL A 385 1.72 5.62 -32.48
C VAL A 385 0.68 5.23 -33.53
N ASN A 386 -0.41 5.98 -33.61
CA ASN A 386 -1.30 5.94 -34.77
C ASN A 386 -0.66 6.72 -35.93
N LYS A 387 -0.01 6.00 -36.85
CA LYS A 387 0.72 6.56 -37.99
C LYS A 387 -0.20 7.21 -39.03
N ASP A 388 -1.47 6.84 -39.09
CA ASP A 388 -2.44 7.40 -40.05
C ASP A 388 -2.80 8.85 -39.71
N LYS A 389 -2.66 9.23 -38.44
CA LYS A 389 -2.92 10.60 -37.93
C LYS A 389 -1.64 11.41 -37.74
N ARG A 390 -0.51 10.95 -38.28
CA ARG A 390 0.79 11.59 -38.10
C ARG A 390 0.87 12.92 -38.86
N PRO A 391 1.28 14.02 -38.20
CA PRO A 391 1.60 15.27 -38.89
C PRO A 391 2.74 15.08 -39.90
N ALA A 392 2.58 15.65 -41.10
CA ALA A 392 3.54 15.48 -42.20
C ALA A 392 4.93 16.09 -41.92
N ASP A 393 5.00 17.08 -41.03
CA ASP A 393 6.20 17.79 -40.59
C ASP A 393 6.84 17.20 -39.32
N SER A 394 6.33 16.08 -38.82
CA SER A 394 6.84 15.44 -37.60
C SER A 394 8.24 14.84 -37.79
N VAL A 395 9.16 15.16 -36.86
CA VAL A 395 10.55 14.71 -36.88
C VAL A 395 10.78 13.62 -35.82
N PRO A 396 11.53 12.54 -36.12
CA PRO A 396 11.95 11.56 -35.11
C PRO A 396 12.58 12.23 -33.90
N TYR A 397 12.12 11.86 -32.70
CA TYR A 397 12.69 12.42 -31.47
C TYR A 397 14.02 11.76 -31.14
N GLN A 398 15.02 12.58 -30.82
CA GLN A 398 16.34 12.13 -30.41
C GLN A 398 16.73 12.82 -29.11
N ILE A 399 17.12 12.04 -28.11
CA ILE A 399 17.70 12.54 -26.86
C ILE A 399 19.03 13.19 -27.20
N GLY A 400 19.20 14.45 -26.80
CA GLY A 400 20.42 15.21 -27.07
C GLY A 400 21.66 14.68 -26.35
N ASN A 401 22.83 15.13 -26.82
CA ASN A 401 24.14 14.75 -26.27
C ASN A 401 24.57 15.55 -25.02
N VAL A 402 23.62 16.27 -24.40
CA VAL A 402 23.85 17.14 -23.24
C VAL A 402 22.80 16.87 -22.17
N CYS A 403 23.23 16.95 -20.93
CA CYS A 403 22.37 16.73 -19.77
C CYS A 403 21.35 17.87 -19.65
N PRO A 404 20.04 17.59 -19.58
CA PRO A 404 19.00 18.62 -19.51
C PRO A 404 19.01 19.43 -18.20
N VAL A 405 19.75 18.96 -17.19
CA VAL A 405 19.81 19.58 -15.85
C VAL A 405 21.07 20.42 -15.68
N CYS A 406 22.24 19.88 -16.02
CA CYS A 406 23.53 20.54 -15.74
C CYS A 406 24.32 20.93 -16.99
N GLY A 407 23.81 20.66 -18.19
CA GLY A 407 24.47 20.99 -19.46
C GLY A 407 25.69 20.15 -19.82
N ALA A 408 26.17 19.27 -18.92
CA ALA A 408 27.34 18.44 -19.18
C ALA A 408 27.10 17.41 -20.31
N PRO A 409 28.15 16.96 -21.02
CA PRO A 409 28.03 15.93 -22.06
C PRO A 409 27.39 14.65 -21.53
N THR A 410 26.66 13.95 -22.38
CA THR A 410 26.14 12.61 -22.09
C THR A 410 26.99 11.54 -22.73
N TYR A 411 26.93 10.33 -22.18
CA TYR A 411 27.60 9.15 -22.71
C TYR A 411 26.69 7.93 -22.57
N GLN A 412 26.92 6.92 -23.40
CA GLN A 412 26.27 5.62 -23.32
C GLN A 412 27.35 4.58 -23.02
N GLU A 413 27.15 3.77 -21.98
CA GLU A 413 28.11 2.71 -21.63
C GLU A 413 28.03 1.58 -22.64
N GLU A 414 29.18 1.02 -23.00
CA GLU A 414 29.28 -0.09 -23.93
C GLU A 414 28.45 -1.29 -23.42
N GLY A 415 27.54 -1.79 -24.27
CA GLY A 415 26.60 -2.87 -23.91
C GLY A 415 25.34 -2.42 -23.16
N THR A 416 25.12 -1.12 -22.95
CA THR A 416 23.88 -0.59 -22.35
C THR A 416 23.13 0.30 -23.35
N VAL A 417 21.80 0.39 -23.19
CA VAL A 417 20.91 1.23 -24.02
C VAL A 417 20.62 2.60 -23.39
N ASP A 418 21.09 2.81 -22.16
CA ASP A 418 20.74 3.96 -21.35
C ASP A 418 21.76 5.09 -21.55
N ILE A 419 21.29 6.28 -21.95
CA ILE A 419 22.10 7.50 -22.02
C ILE A 419 22.25 8.09 -20.60
N LYS A 420 23.48 8.44 -20.21
CA LYS A 420 23.81 8.95 -18.88
C LYS A 420 24.53 10.30 -18.90
N CYS A 421 24.28 11.11 -17.89
CA CYS A 421 25.01 12.34 -17.61
C CYS A 421 26.42 12.03 -17.06
N SER A 422 27.45 12.55 -17.74
CA SER A 422 28.86 12.39 -17.36
C SER A 422 29.24 13.16 -16.09
N ASN A 423 28.53 14.25 -15.75
CA ASN A 423 28.88 15.07 -14.58
C ASN A 423 28.61 14.30 -13.27
N PRO A 424 29.63 13.99 -12.46
CA PRO A 424 29.46 13.34 -11.17
C PRO A 424 28.74 14.25 -10.15
N THR A 425 28.85 15.57 -10.31
CA THR A 425 28.28 16.59 -9.41
C THR A 425 26.95 17.17 -9.92
N CYS A 426 26.26 16.47 -10.83
CA CYS A 426 24.98 16.93 -11.36
C CYS A 426 23.97 17.17 -10.22
N PRO A 427 23.30 18.34 -10.14
CA PRO A 427 22.35 18.66 -9.06
C PRO A 427 21.23 17.63 -8.91
N SER A 428 20.72 17.06 -10.01
CA SER A 428 19.71 15.99 -9.93
C SER A 428 20.23 14.71 -9.30
N LYS A 429 21.53 14.41 -9.39
CA LYS A 429 22.10 13.27 -8.66
C LYS A 429 22.04 13.53 -7.15
N LEU A 430 22.40 14.75 -6.71
CA LEU A 430 22.30 15.15 -5.30
C LEU A 430 20.85 15.07 -4.79
N VAL A 431 19.89 15.71 -5.49
CA VAL A 431 18.46 15.66 -5.15
C VAL A 431 18.00 14.21 -4.99
N ARG A 432 18.32 13.35 -5.97
CA ARG A 432 17.87 11.97 -5.94
C ARG A 432 18.61 11.11 -4.92
N ASN A 433 19.86 11.42 -4.60
CA ASN A 433 20.63 10.77 -3.53
C ASN A 433 20.05 11.11 -2.17
N VAL A 434 19.72 12.39 -1.91
CA VAL A 434 19.04 12.82 -0.69
C VAL A 434 17.65 12.19 -0.58
N VAL A 435 16.87 12.15 -1.66
CA VAL A 435 15.56 11.46 -1.68
C VAL A 435 15.68 9.96 -1.38
N ASN A 436 16.72 9.29 -1.88
CA ASN A 436 17.00 7.91 -1.50
C ASN A 436 17.34 7.81 -0.01
N PHE A 437 18.22 8.67 0.47
CA PHE A 437 18.71 8.67 1.83
C PHE A 437 17.56 8.77 2.84
N VAL A 438 16.62 9.69 2.61
CA VAL A 438 15.46 9.94 3.47
C VAL A 438 14.32 8.91 3.27
N GLY A 439 14.41 8.07 2.24
CA GLY A 439 13.35 7.14 1.84
C GLY A 439 13.03 6.04 2.86
N ARG A 440 11.84 5.45 2.74
CA ARG A 440 11.31 4.43 3.67
C ARG A 440 12.23 3.22 3.88
N ASP A 441 12.86 2.73 2.81
CA ASP A 441 13.75 1.57 2.86
C ASP A 441 15.18 1.90 3.32
N ALA A 442 15.49 3.19 3.46
CA ALA A 442 16.75 3.72 3.95
C ALA A 442 16.55 4.32 5.36
N MET A 443 16.78 5.62 5.57
CA MET A 443 16.69 6.23 6.90
C MET A 443 15.24 6.47 7.39
N ASP A 444 14.22 6.29 6.55
CA ASP A 444 12.79 6.42 6.88
C ASP A 444 12.43 7.77 7.55
N ILE A 445 12.89 8.87 6.97
CA ILE A 445 12.62 10.22 7.51
C ILE A 445 11.27 10.71 6.97
N LYS A 446 10.22 10.42 7.74
CA LYS A 446 8.83 10.76 7.38
C LYS A 446 8.65 12.27 7.24
N GLY A 447 7.96 12.68 6.18
CA GLY A 447 7.68 14.09 5.88
C GLY A 447 8.77 14.78 5.05
N PHE A 448 9.91 14.12 4.79
CA PHE A 448 10.96 14.68 3.93
C PHE A 448 10.71 14.38 2.44
N GLY A 449 9.78 15.10 1.83
CA GLY A 449 9.40 14.91 0.43
C GLY A 449 10.35 15.56 -0.58
N LEU A 450 10.24 15.17 -1.86
CA LEU A 450 11.04 15.67 -2.99
C LEU A 450 11.09 17.21 -3.05
N SER A 451 9.95 17.87 -2.89
CA SER A 451 9.87 19.34 -2.95
C SER A 451 10.72 20.03 -1.87
N TYR A 452 10.79 19.49 -0.65
CA TYR A 452 11.66 20.04 0.39
C TYR A 452 13.12 19.79 0.09
N VAL A 453 13.47 18.61 -0.44
CA VAL A 453 14.83 18.30 -0.86
C VAL A 453 15.31 19.27 -1.93
N GLU A 454 14.51 19.49 -2.98
CA GLU A 454 14.82 20.45 -4.05
C GLU A 454 15.02 21.86 -3.49
N THR A 455 14.09 22.34 -2.65
CA THR A 455 14.18 23.69 -2.06
C THR A 455 15.40 23.86 -1.15
N LEU A 456 15.71 22.85 -0.33
CA LEU A 456 16.85 22.90 0.59
C LEU A 456 18.19 22.86 -0.15
N ILE A 457 18.27 22.14 -1.26
CA ILE A 457 19.46 22.13 -2.12
C ILE A 457 19.59 23.47 -2.86
N ASP A 458 18.52 23.96 -3.46
CA ASP A 458 18.50 25.22 -4.22
C ASP A 458 18.91 26.42 -3.34
N GLN A 459 18.44 26.44 -2.09
CA GLN A 459 18.82 27.47 -1.12
C GLN A 459 20.14 27.22 -0.40
N GLY A 460 20.90 26.18 -0.79
CA GLY A 460 22.24 25.91 -0.26
C GLY A 460 22.27 25.41 1.19
N TYR A 461 21.17 24.83 1.69
CA TYR A 461 21.17 24.16 3.00
C TYR A 461 21.81 22.78 2.95
N ILE A 462 21.73 22.11 1.80
CA ILE A 462 22.18 20.74 1.59
C ILE A 462 23.09 20.67 0.35
N HIS A 463 24.34 20.27 0.55
CA HIS A 463 25.32 20.01 -0.50
C HIS A 463 25.66 18.52 -0.63
N ASP A 464 25.49 17.77 0.46
CA ASP A 464 25.59 16.32 0.52
C ASP A 464 24.60 15.75 1.57
N VAL A 465 24.53 14.43 1.69
CA VAL A 465 23.56 13.77 2.59
C VAL A 465 23.83 14.02 4.08
N SER A 466 25.05 14.40 4.47
CA SER A 466 25.38 14.67 5.87
C SER A 466 24.80 16.01 6.35
N ASP A 467 24.63 16.99 5.46
CA ASP A 467 24.05 18.30 5.78
C ASP A 467 22.61 18.21 6.31
N ILE A 468 21.89 17.11 6.01
CA ILE A 468 20.56 16.83 6.56
C ILE A 468 20.54 16.98 8.09
N TYR A 469 21.60 16.54 8.76
CA TYR A 469 21.69 16.54 10.22
C TYR A 469 22.12 17.90 10.80
N THR A 470 22.53 18.86 9.96
CA THR A 470 22.81 20.26 10.36
C THR A 470 21.56 21.14 10.35
N LEU A 471 20.46 20.68 9.75
CA LEU A 471 19.22 21.46 9.61
C LEU A 471 18.63 21.86 10.96
N LYS A 472 18.86 21.07 12.00
CA LYS A 472 18.44 21.36 13.37
C LYS A 472 19.03 22.68 13.89
N ASP A 473 20.30 22.94 13.57
CA ASP A 473 21.01 24.15 13.99
C ASP A 473 20.53 25.39 13.22
N LYS A 474 19.89 25.17 12.06
CA LYS A 474 19.33 26.20 11.19
C LYS A 474 17.82 26.39 11.38
N ARG A 475 17.23 25.84 12.45
CA ARG A 475 15.77 25.87 12.69
C ARG A 475 15.17 27.27 12.55
N GLN A 476 15.77 28.29 13.17
CA GLN A 476 15.22 29.64 13.13
C GLN A 476 15.22 30.21 11.70
N ASP A 477 16.31 30.02 10.95
CA ASP A 477 16.43 30.47 9.56
C ASP A 477 15.43 29.75 8.64
N LEU A 478 15.21 28.45 8.85
CA LEU A 478 14.22 27.65 8.11
C LEU A 478 12.78 28.15 8.34
N LEU A 479 12.47 28.63 9.55
CA LEU A 479 11.17 29.22 9.89
C LEU A 479 11.00 30.61 9.32
N ASP A 480 12.02 31.47 9.46
CA ASP A 480 11.98 32.85 9.01
C ASP A 480 11.81 32.94 7.49
N LYS A 481 12.53 32.08 6.75
CA LYS A 481 12.43 31.98 5.29
C LYS A 481 11.33 31.05 4.80
N LYS A 482 10.58 30.40 5.71
CA LYS A 482 9.48 29.46 5.41
C LYS A 482 9.86 28.37 4.40
N VAL A 483 11.06 27.81 4.53
CA VAL A 483 11.65 26.86 3.55
C VAL A 483 10.89 25.53 3.51
N ILE A 484 10.48 25.02 4.68
CA ILE A 484 9.75 23.73 4.82
C ILE A 484 8.26 23.98 5.10
N GLY A 485 7.91 25.12 5.72
CA GLY A 485 6.54 25.47 6.05
C GLY A 485 6.44 26.22 7.37
N LEU A 486 5.33 25.99 8.09
CA LEU A 486 5.06 26.60 9.40
C LEU A 486 5.78 25.83 10.52
N VAL A 487 5.76 26.39 11.73
CA VAL A 487 6.44 25.85 12.93
C VAL A 487 6.23 24.35 13.10
N LYS A 488 4.97 23.88 13.06
CA LYS A 488 4.64 22.46 13.27
C LYS A 488 5.24 21.53 12.21
N SER A 489 5.24 21.91 10.93
CA SER A 489 5.79 21.06 9.87
C SER A 489 7.31 20.99 9.94
N THR A 490 7.95 22.13 10.24
CA THR A 490 9.41 22.20 10.43
C THR A 490 9.83 21.36 11.63
N ASP A 491 9.16 21.50 12.78
CA ASP A 491 9.48 20.74 13.99
C ASP A 491 9.27 19.24 13.80
N ASN A 492 8.18 18.84 13.12
CA ASN A 492 7.94 17.43 12.82
C ASN A 492 9.05 16.83 11.94
N LEU A 493 9.53 17.57 10.94
CA LEU A 493 10.61 17.10 10.08
C LEU A 493 11.93 17.00 10.85
N LEU A 494 12.29 18.03 11.63
CA LEU A 494 13.52 18.03 12.43
C LEU A 494 13.51 16.90 13.47
N ASN A 495 12.38 16.63 14.10
CA ASN A 495 12.22 15.51 15.02
C ASN A 495 12.36 14.15 14.30
N ALA A 496 11.83 14.03 13.08
CA ALA A 496 12.01 12.82 12.27
C ALA A 496 13.47 12.59 11.88
N ILE A 497 14.22 13.65 11.56
CA ILE A 497 15.66 13.60 11.30
C ILE A 497 16.44 13.19 12.56
N GLU A 498 16.11 13.74 13.72
CA GLU A 498 16.79 13.35 14.97
C GLU A 498 16.54 11.86 15.28
N LYS A 499 15.28 11.42 15.18
CA LYS A 499 14.91 10.03 15.39
C LYS A 499 15.61 9.07 14.43
N SER A 500 15.89 9.49 13.19
CA SER A 500 16.53 8.61 12.22
C SER A 500 17.98 8.25 12.57
N LYS A 501 18.62 8.96 13.50
CA LYS A 501 19.96 8.62 14.01
C LYS A 501 20.00 7.29 14.75
N GLU A 502 18.86 6.84 15.29
CA GLU A 502 18.71 5.56 15.98
C GLU A 502 18.73 4.35 15.02
N ASN A 503 18.59 4.57 13.71
CA ASN A 503 18.68 3.50 12.72
C ASN A 503 20.10 2.92 12.67
N ASP A 504 20.21 1.61 12.52
CA ASP A 504 21.50 0.92 12.43
C ASP A 504 22.25 1.16 11.10
N ALA A 505 23.52 0.74 11.07
CA ALA A 505 24.40 0.89 9.92
C ALA A 505 23.93 0.22 8.63
N THR A 506 23.03 -0.77 8.68
CA THR A 506 22.43 -1.39 7.48
C THR A 506 21.60 -0.37 6.71
N LYS A 507 20.82 0.45 7.43
CA LYS A 507 20.03 1.51 6.82
C LYS A 507 20.92 2.62 6.28
N ILE A 508 21.98 2.98 7.00
CA ILE A 508 22.96 3.98 6.54
C ILE A 508 23.61 3.51 5.23
N LEU A 509 24.13 2.28 5.17
CA LEU A 509 24.74 1.73 3.96
C LEU A 509 23.77 1.68 2.78
N THR A 510 22.51 1.34 3.02
CA THR A 510 21.45 1.40 2.01
C THR A 510 21.17 2.85 1.56
N ALA A 511 21.24 3.81 2.50
CA ALA A 511 20.96 5.22 2.26
C ALA A 511 22.03 5.91 1.42
N LEU A 512 23.31 5.51 1.55
CA LEU A 512 24.45 6.04 0.78
C LEU A 512 24.26 5.87 -0.74
N GLY A 513 23.44 4.92 -1.18
CA GLY A 513 23.06 4.78 -2.59
C GLY A 513 24.20 4.30 -3.50
N ILE A 514 25.13 3.51 -2.95
CA ILE A 514 26.24 2.91 -3.69
C ILE A 514 25.68 2.00 -4.79
N SER A 515 26.22 2.12 -6.01
CA SER A 515 25.74 1.34 -7.17
C SER A 515 25.81 -0.17 -6.88
N ASN A 516 24.76 -0.90 -7.28
CA ASN A 516 24.55 -2.33 -7.00
C ASN A 516 24.42 -2.74 -5.52
N ILE A 517 24.48 -1.80 -4.58
CA ILE A 517 24.33 -2.07 -3.15
C ILE A 517 22.92 -1.66 -2.70
N GLY A 518 21.97 -2.57 -2.87
CA GLY A 518 20.62 -2.44 -2.35
C GLY A 518 20.48 -2.93 -0.90
N LYS A 519 19.27 -2.82 -0.35
CA LYS A 519 18.91 -3.25 1.02
C LYS A 519 19.41 -4.65 1.41
N SER A 520 19.27 -5.63 0.51
CA SER A 520 19.70 -7.01 0.78
C SER A 520 21.23 -7.12 0.88
N ALA A 521 21.94 -6.49 -0.06
CA ALA A 521 23.40 -6.47 -0.08
C ALA A 521 23.96 -5.74 1.16
N ALA A 522 23.37 -4.59 1.51
CA ALA A 522 23.74 -3.83 2.69
C ALA A 522 23.58 -4.67 3.98
N LYS A 523 22.49 -5.43 4.10
CA LYS A 523 22.26 -6.33 5.24
C LYS A 523 23.33 -7.42 5.32
N SER A 524 23.64 -8.08 4.20
CA SER A 524 24.68 -9.13 4.16
C SER A 524 26.06 -8.59 4.52
N LEU A 525 26.42 -7.41 4.01
CA LEU A 525 27.68 -6.73 4.32
C LEU A 525 27.77 -6.37 5.80
N MET A 526 26.78 -5.64 6.33
CA MET A 526 26.80 -5.23 7.74
C MET A 526 26.73 -6.40 8.70
N LYS A 527 26.07 -7.51 8.31
CA LYS A 527 26.11 -8.74 9.11
C LYS A 527 27.52 -9.33 9.23
N LYS A 528 28.32 -9.29 8.16
CA LYS A 528 29.71 -9.80 8.17
C LYS A 528 30.65 -8.85 8.90
N PHE A 529 30.60 -7.56 8.57
CA PHE A 529 31.58 -6.57 9.04
C PHE A 529 31.16 -5.83 10.32
N LYS A 530 29.90 -5.92 10.74
CA LYS A 530 29.33 -5.37 11.99
C LYS A 530 29.35 -3.84 12.14
N THR A 531 30.38 -3.17 11.66
CA THR A 531 30.61 -1.72 11.75
C THR A 531 30.97 -1.16 10.39
N MET A 532 30.66 0.12 10.17
CA MET A 532 31.01 0.82 8.92
C MET A 532 32.52 0.87 8.71
N ASP A 533 33.30 1.09 9.77
CA ASP A 533 34.76 1.12 9.71
C ASP A 533 35.38 -0.20 9.25
N GLN A 534 34.89 -1.34 9.74
CA GLN A 534 35.38 -2.64 9.29
C GLN A 534 35.04 -2.88 7.82
N LEU A 535 33.86 -2.45 7.37
CA LEU A 535 33.47 -2.53 5.96
C LEU A 535 34.33 -1.62 5.07
N MET A 536 34.62 -0.40 5.51
CA MET A 536 35.46 0.56 4.78
C MET A 536 36.89 0.05 4.58
N ASN A 537 37.40 -0.76 5.52
CA ASN A 537 38.74 -1.34 5.47
C ASN A 537 38.77 -2.78 4.91
N ALA A 538 37.64 -3.30 4.42
CA ALA A 538 37.54 -4.66 3.91
C ALA A 538 38.36 -4.88 2.63
N SER A 539 39.03 -6.03 2.53
CA SER A 539 39.72 -6.44 1.31
C SER A 539 38.75 -6.95 0.24
N TYR A 540 39.21 -6.99 -1.01
CA TYR A 540 38.43 -7.54 -2.12
C TYR A 540 37.99 -8.98 -1.88
N GLU A 541 38.90 -9.81 -1.33
CA GLU A 541 38.65 -11.20 -0.98
C GLU A 541 37.56 -11.31 0.08
N GLN A 542 37.63 -10.48 1.13
CA GLN A 542 36.63 -10.46 2.19
C GLN A 542 35.25 -10.03 1.69
N LEU A 543 35.19 -9.12 0.71
CA LEU A 543 33.93 -8.65 0.13
C LEU A 543 33.26 -9.71 -0.76
N ILE A 544 34.02 -10.45 -1.57
CA ILE A 544 33.47 -11.50 -2.46
C ILE A 544 32.93 -12.70 -1.68
N GLU A 545 33.50 -12.98 -0.50
CA GLU A 545 32.98 -14.00 0.40
C GLU A 545 31.58 -13.66 0.97
N VAL A 546 31.12 -12.41 0.86
CA VAL A 546 29.79 -12.01 1.34
C VAL A 546 28.72 -12.51 0.36
N ASN A 547 27.74 -13.23 0.90
CA ASN A 547 26.58 -13.67 0.14
C ASN A 547 25.89 -12.48 -0.57
N ASP A 548 25.63 -12.65 -1.87
CA ASP A 548 25.02 -11.66 -2.76
C ASP A 548 25.93 -10.50 -3.21
N ILE A 549 27.23 -10.57 -2.93
CA ILE A 549 28.25 -9.65 -3.46
C ILE A 549 29.09 -10.35 -4.55
N GLY A 550 28.92 -9.91 -5.79
CA GLY A 550 29.76 -10.35 -6.91
C GLY A 550 31.00 -9.48 -7.10
N ALA A 551 31.95 -9.94 -7.92
CA ALA A 551 33.21 -9.24 -8.22
C ALA A 551 33.01 -7.75 -8.60
N THR A 552 32.04 -7.44 -9.46
CA THR A 552 31.72 -6.06 -9.85
C THR A 552 31.28 -5.21 -8.65
N SER A 553 30.47 -5.76 -7.75
CA SER A 553 29.96 -5.01 -6.58
C SER A 553 31.05 -4.81 -5.53
N ALA A 554 31.93 -5.81 -5.33
CA ALA A 554 33.10 -5.69 -4.46
C ALA A 554 34.04 -4.58 -4.94
N GLN A 555 34.32 -4.52 -6.25
CA GLN A 555 35.17 -3.46 -6.81
C GLN A 555 34.53 -2.07 -6.63
N ILE A 556 33.23 -1.94 -6.90
CA ILE A 556 32.48 -0.68 -6.69
C ILE A 556 32.57 -0.21 -5.23
N LEU A 557 32.44 -1.11 -4.26
CA LEU A 557 32.56 -0.78 -2.84
C LEU A 557 33.95 -0.27 -2.48
N ILE A 558 35.00 -0.96 -2.94
CA ILE A 558 36.38 -0.55 -2.71
C ILE A 558 36.63 0.84 -3.31
N ASP A 559 36.20 1.05 -4.55
CA ASP A 559 36.41 2.35 -5.22
C ASP A 559 35.61 3.46 -4.53
N TYR A 560 34.39 3.16 -4.06
CA TYR A 560 33.58 4.09 -3.29
C TYR A 560 34.27 4.50 -1.98
N PHE A 561 34.80 3.54 -1.22
CA PHE A 561 35.49 3.81 0.05
C PHE A 561 36.91 4.33 -0.12
N LYS A 562 37.52 4.23 -1.31
CA LYS A 562 38.81 4.89 -1.61
C LYS A 562 38.65 6.38 -1.87
N ASP A 563 37.47 6.84 -2.29
CA ASP A 563 37.20 8.25 -2.51
C ASP A 563 37.12 9.01 -1.16
N GLU A 564 38.06 9.94 -0.96
CA GLU A 564 38.16 10.73 0.27
C GLU A 564 36.89 11.54 0.57
N LYS A 565 36.13 11.98 -0.44
CA LYS A 565 34.86 12.69 -0.22
C LYS A 565 33.80 11.79 0.40
N ASN A 566 33.74 10.54 -0.03
CA ASN A 566 32.78 9.59 0.52
C ASN A 566 33.14 9.21 1.96
N LYS A 567 34.43 9.06 2.27
CA LYS A 567 34.90 8.89 3.65
C LYS A 567 34.52 10.08 4.52
N GLU A 568 34.74 11.31 4.03
CA GLU A 568 34.39 12.52 4.76
C GLU A 568 32.90 12.58 5.09
N ILE A 569 32.02 12.21 4.14
CA ILE A 569 30.57 12.13 4.37
C ILE A 569 30.26 11.12 5.48
N ILE A 570 30.88 9.93 5.46
CA ILE A 570 30.65 8.90 6.48
C ILE A 570 31.09 9.40 7.86
N HIS A 571 32.26 10.00 7.97
CA HIS A 571 32.74 10.55 9.24
C HIS A 571 31.88 11.73 9.73
N LYS A 572 31.36 12.58 8.84
CA LYS A 572 30.38 13.62 9.23
C LYS A 572 29.12 12.99 9.82
N LEU A 573 28.57 11.97 9.16
CA LEU A 573 27.40 11.25 9.65
C LEU A 573 27.67 10.64 11.05
N GLU A 574 28.84 10.06 11.27
CA GLU A 574 29.25 9.52 12.57
C GLU A 574 29.29 10.62 13.63
N ASN A 575 29.94 11.76 13.32
CA ASN A 575 30.03 12.90 14.22
C ASN A 575 28.66 13.54 14.55
N TYR A 576 27.67 13.42 13.67
CA TYR A 576 26.30 13.84 13.95
C TYR A 576 25.51 12.86 14.83
N GLY A 577 26.12 11.74 15.23
CA GLY A 577 25.58 10.77 16.17
C GLY A 577 24.78 9.64 15.52
N LEU A 578 25.00 9.36 14.23
CA LEU A 578 24.39 8.21 13.58
C LEU A 578 25.06 6.91 14.05
N LYS A 579 24.27 5.85 14.22
CA LYS A 579 24.76 4.55 14.66
C LYS A 579 25.53 3.82 13.54
N MET A 580 26.85 3.86 13.59
CA MET A 580 27.76 3.24 12.60
C MET A 580 27.98 1.73 12.78
N GLU A 581 27.16 1.09 13.60
CA GLU A 581 27.20 -0.34 13.88
C GLU A 581 25.82 -0.97 13.82
N ILE A 582 25.79 -2.29 13.67
CA ILE A 582 24.61 -3.09 13.97
C ILE A 582 24.75 -3.68 15.37
N GLU A 583 23.65 -3.75 16.12
CA GLU A 583 23.65 -4.52 17.35
C GLU A 583 23.86 -5.99 17.03
N ASP A 584 24.68 -6.66 17.82
CA ASP A 584 24.87 -8.10 17.75
C ASP A 584 23.58 -8.75 18.27
N THR A 585 22.57 -8.86 17.40
CA THR A 585 21.51 -9.84 17.62
C THR A 585 22.23 -11.18 17.67
N GLN A 586 22.34 -11.80 18.85
CA GLN A 586 23.03 -13.08 19.09
C GLN A 586 22.93 -13.96 17.85
N SER A 587 23.97 -13.88 17.02
CA SER A 587 23.99 -14.54 15.73
C SER A 587 24.74 -15.82 15.98
N SER A 588 24.01 -16.89 16.30
CA SER A 588 24.67 -18.19 16.28
C SER A 588 25.12 -18.50 14.84
N SER A 589 26.23 -19.21 14.67
CA SER A 589 26.65 -19.73 13.36
C SER A 589 26.07 -21.13 13.09
N LEU A 590 25.04 -21.53 13.84
CA LEU A 590 24.46 -22.89 13.79
C LEU A 590 23.98 -23.28 12.39
N LEU A 591 23.53 -22.30 11.59
CA LEU A 591 23.01 -22.51 10.24
C LEU A 591 23.92 -21.95 9.14
N GLU A 592 25.19 -21.71 9.43
CA GLU A 592 26.14 -21.19 8.45
C GLU A 592 26.26 -22.14 7.24
N ASN A 593 26.33 -21.58 6.03
CA ASN A 593 26.30 -22.29 4.75
C ASN A 593 25.02 -23.09 4.43
N MET A 594 23.98 -23.01 5.27
CA MET A 594 22.71 -23.66 5.00
C MET A 594 21.75 -22.71 4.27
N THR A 595 21.16 -23.18 3.17
CA THR A 595 20.12 -22.45 2.44
C THR A 595 18.75 -23.06 2.75
N PHE A 596 17.87 -22.27 3.33
CA PHE A 596 16.51 -22.63 3.66
C PHE A 596 15.53 -22.09 2.62
N VAL A 597 14.46 -22.84 2.38
CA VAL A 597 13.26 -22.31 1.74
C VAL A 597 12.13 -22.47 2.75
N VAL A 598 11.47 -21.36 3.11
CA VAL A 598 10.31 -21.39 4.02
C VAL A 598 9.04 -21.52 3.18
N THR A 599 8.22 -22.52 3.49
CA THR A 599 6.95 -22.77 2.82
C THR A 599 5.90 -23.26 3.82
N GLY A 600 4.62 -23.12 3.47
CA GLY A 600 3.53 -23.46 4.40
C GLY A 600 3.35 -22.42 5.52
N THR A 601 2.39 -22.66 6.40
CA THR A 601 2.09 -21.85 7.58
C THR A 601 2.72 -22.52 8.77
N LEU A 602 3.67 -21.83 9.43
CA LEU A 602 4.31 -22.35 10.63
C LEU A 602 3.37 -22.10 11.83
N PRO A 603 3.13 -23.09 12.71
CA PRO A 603 2.33 -22.97 13.93
C PRO A 603 2.49 -21.68 14.75
N THR A 604 3.71 -21.21 15.02
CA THR A 604 3.94 -20.07 15.94
C THR A 604 4.67 -18.88 15.31
N LEU A 605 5.48 -19.11 14.27
CA LEU A 605 6.27 -18.07 13.61
C LEU A 605 5.64 -17.60 12.29
N SER A 606 5.66 -16.30 12.03
CA SER A 606 5.42 -15.80 10.68
C SER A 606 6.59 -16.22 9.76
N ARG A 607 6.34 -16.37 8.45
CA ARG A 607 7.44 -16.69 7.51
C ARG A 607 8.56 -15.65 7.53
N LYS A 608 8.23 -14.39 7.80
CA LYS A 608 9.21 -13.29 7.91
C LYS A 608 10.01 -13.39 9.20
N GLU A 609 9.38 -13.80 10.30
CA GLU A 609 10.06 -14.07 11.57
C GLU A 609 10.94 -15.30 11.47
N ALA A 610 10.44 -16.40 10.88
CA ALA A 610 11.25 -17.58 10.59
C ALA A 610 12.42 -17.26 9.66
N ALA A 611 12.21 -16.46 8.60
CA ALA A 611 13.29 -16.01 7.75
C ALA A 611 14.30 -15.15 8.52
N THR A 612 13.83 -14.26 9.40
CA THR A 612 14.68 -13.45 10.27
C THR A 612 15.46 -14.33 11.25
N LEU A 613 14.86 -15.37 11.82
CA LEU A 613 15.54 -16.31 12.72
C LEU A 613 16.57 -17.17 11.99
N ILE A 614 16.26 -17.66 10.79
CA ILE A 614 17.22 -18.37 9.93
C ILE A 614 18.40 -17.45 9.62
N GLU A 615 18.11 -16.21 9.20
CA GLU A 615 19.12 -15.22 8.88
C GLU A 615 19.92 -14.80 10.12
N ASN A 616 19.30 -14.69 11.30
CA ASN A 616 20.01 -14.36 12.54
C ASN A 616 20.95 -15.50 12.94
N ASN A 617 20.58 -16.77 12.71
CA ASN A 617 21.41 -17.94 13.03
C ASN A 617 22.38 -18.36 11.90
N GLY A 618 22.71 -17.47 10.95
CA GLY A 618 23.75 -17.73 9.94
C GLY A 618 23.27 -18.28 8.59
N GLY A 619 21.99 -18.68 8.47
CA GLY A 619 21.44 -19.31 7.28
C GLY A 619 20.98 -18.32 6.20
N LYS A 620 20.82 -18.82 4.97
CA LYS A 620 20.30 -18.05 3.81
C LYS A 620 18.87 -18.46 3.48
N VAL A 621 17.97 -17.51 3.25
CA VAL A 621 16.58 -17.80 2.84
C VAL A 621 16.41 -17.56 1.34
N SER A 622 15.96 -18.58 0.62
CA SER A 622 15.66 -18.51 -0.82
C SER A 622 14.15 -18.54 -1.08
N GLY A 623 13.73 -17.80 -2.11
CA GLY A 623 12.34 -17.78 -2.57
C GLY A 623 11.91 -19.05 -3.30
N SER A 624 12.84 -19.89 -3.75
CA SER A 624 12.56 -21.08 -4.57
C SER A 624 13.46 -22.27 -4.21
N VAL A 625 12.88 -23.47 -4.23
CA VAL A 625 13.61 -24.73 -4.05
C VAL A 625 14.46 -25.02 -5.29
N SER A 626 15.74 -25.25 -5.06
CA SER A 626 16.76 -25.56 -6.07
C SER A 626 17.72 -26.63 -5.54
N LYS A 627 18.61 -27.15 -6.39
CA LYS A 627 19.68 -28.08 -5.95
C LYS A 627 20.63 -27.48 -4.90
N LYS A 628 20.66 -26.16 -4.72
CA LYS A 628 21.46 -25.46 -3.71
C LYS A 628 20.74 -25.30 -2.36
N THR A 629 19.48 -25.70 -2.26
CA THR A 629 18.70 -25.62 -1.02
C THR A 629 19.10 -26.77 -0.09
N THR A 630 19.49 -26.45 1.13
CA THR A 630 19.90 -27.41 2.17
C THR A 630 18.69 -27.98 2.91
N TYR A 631 17.74 -27.12 3.27
CA TYR A 631 16.52 -27.52 4.00
C TYR A 631 15.28 -26.80 3.47
N LEU A 632 14.16 -27.51 3.47
CA LEU A 632 12.84 -26.90 3.33
C LEU A 632 12.20 -26.80 4.71
N LEU A 633 12.05 -25.59 5.26
CA LEU A 633 11.25 -25.37 6.46
C LEU A 633 9.78 -25.34 6.03
N ALA A 634 9.07 -26.43 6.32
CA ALA A 634 7.70 -26.66 5.88
C ALA A 634 6.74 -26.64 7.07
N GLY A 635 5.85 -25.66 7.08
CA GLY A 635 4.65 -25.69 7.91
C GLY A 635 3.49 -26.36 7.19
N GLU A 636 2.29 -26.26 7.76
CA GLU A 636 1.06 -26.76 7.13
C GLU A 636 0.87 -26.12 5.74
N ASN A 637 0.36 -26.87 4.75
CA ASN A 637 0.15 -26.39 3.38
C ASN A 637 1.42 -25.97 2.61
N ALA A 638 2.53 -26.68 2.79
CA ALA A 638 3.82 -26.47 2.13
C ALA A 638 3.80 -26.54 0.57
N GLY A 639 2.76 -27.13 -0.03
CA GLY A 639 2.42 -27.00 -1.46
C GLY A 639 3.49 -27.50 -2.45
N SER A 640 3.58 -26.86 -3.61
CA SER A 640 4.46 -27.26 -4.74
C SER A 640 5.96 -27.23 -4.42
N LYS A 641 6.38 -26.47 -3.40
CA LYS A 641 7.76 -26.44 -2.91
C LYS A 641 8.13 -27.70 -2.14
N LEU A 642 7.17 -28.31 -1.43
CA LEU A 642 7.37 -29.61 -0.79
C LEU A 642 7.57 -30.71 -1.83
N ALA A 643 6.71 -30.76 -2.84
CA ALA A 643 6.84 -31.70 -3.96
C ALA A 643 8.18 -31.51 -4.70
N LYS A 644 8.58 -30.26 -4.94
CA LYS A 644 9.88 -29.94 -5.57
C LYS A 644 11.07 -30.33 -4.68
N ALA A 645 11.00 -30.13 -3.37
CA ALA A 645 12.05 -30.56 -2.44
C ALA A 645 12.18 -32.09 -2.39
N GLN A 646 11.05 -32.81 -2.35
CA GLN A 646 11.01 -34.26 -2.44
C GLN A 646 11.61 -34.78 -3.75
N SER A 647 11.28 -34.17 -4.90
CA SER A 647 11.85 -34.54 -6.21
C SER A 647 13.37 -34.32 -6.31
N LEU A 648 13.92 -33.43 -5.48
CA LEU A 648 15.34 -33.08 -5.45
C LEU A 648 16.06 -33.71 -4.24
N ASN A 649 15.39 -34.59 -3.48
CA ASN A 649 15.90 -35.21 -2.24
C ASN A 649 16.41 -34.21 -1.20
N ILE A 650 15.76 -33.05 -1.07
CA ILE A 650 16.10 -32.03 -0.07
C ILE A 650 15.32 -32.31 1.22
N PRO A 651 16.00 -32.40 2.39
CA PRO A 651 15.34 -32.66 3.67
C PRO A 651 14.31 -31.58 4.05
N VAL A 652 13.19 -32.03 4.64
CA VAL A 652 12.09 -31.18 5.09
C VAL A 652 12.10 -31.10 6.62
N LEU A 653 12.05 -29.89 7.17
CA LEU A 653 12.02 -29.61 8.61
C LEU A 653 10.67 -29.05 9.01
N SER A 654 10.17 -29.45 10.18
CA SER A 654 9.04 -28.79 10.86
C SER A 654 9.53 -27.55 11.63
N GLU A 655 8.60 -26.69 12.05
CA GLU A 655 8.92 -25.53 12.91
C GLU A 655 9.59 -25.96 14.22
N GLU A 656 9.11 -27.02 14.86
CA GLU A 656 9.65 -27.54 16.12
C GLU A 656 11.11 -27.98 15.95
N MET A 657 11.41 -28.76 14.90
CA MET A 657 12.78 -29.20 14.60
C MET A 657 13.70 -28.02 14.27
N PHE A 658 13.19 -27.02 13.56
CA PHE A 658 13.94 -25.80 13.29
C PHE A 658 14.26 -25.02 14.59
N MET A 659 13.29 -24.91 15.50
CA MET A 659 13.47 -24.25 16.79
C MET A 659 14.46 -25.00 17.69
N GLU A 660 14.51 -26.34 17.62
CA GLU A 660 15.53 -27.14 18.30
C GLU A 660 16.93 -26.92 17.69
N MET A 661 17.03 -26.86 16.36
CA MET A 661 18.30 -26.60 15.66
C MET A 661 18.94 -25.26 16.02
N ILE A 662 18.15 -24.24 16.36
CA ILE A 662 18.65 -22.90 16.71
C ILE A 662 18.75 -22.63 18.22
N LYS A 663 18.39 -23.60 19.07
CA LYS A 663 18.49 -23.51 20.54
C LYS A 663 19.73 -24.16 21.14
N SER A 664 20.51 -24.91 20.35
CA SER A 664 21.73 -25.61 20.82
C SER A 664 22.96 -24.74 20.90
#